data_AF-A0AAD8S001-F1
#
_entry.id   AF-A0AAD8S001-F1
#
_cell.length_a   1.000
_cell.length_b   1.000
_cell.length_c   1.000
_cell.angle_alpha   90.00
_cell.angle_beta   90.00
_cell.angle_gamma   90.00
#
_symmetry.space_group_name_H-M   'P 1'
#
loop_
_entity.id
_entity.type
_entity.pdbx_description
1 polymer ?
#
loop_
_entity_poly.entity_id
_entity_poly.type
_entity_poly.pdbx_seq_one_letter_code
_entity_poly.pdbx_strand_id
1 'polypeptide(L)'
;MDWFNLHGIDLNHPPSYDDFIEPDGTEAPVQGASVDGTGANSGFMSVDDTTDGAPTGQTLSSEESGSDGEVQSTPEGFAPRKPYLGMKFDTWEAAKVHYNRYAEHVGFSMKMSSSRNSVLDKQKDKYLFVCNKSGTNSEKEETEAVKLRNRAITIRTNCQAKMRVKRKGSIWEVTQFIEEHTHETIKKLDLKKYLRSHKKIPKEEKKFIDLLDSVNLSAGRIMDIMSELYGTGKAVPYDTKTISNYMASIDEKQNVKDIPELLSYFEELKKEDPNFFYKYKLDSEDRIENIFWVDGPTREVYKNYNDCISFDTTYMTNAYKMPCAPIIGINRYGQTIQLGCGFLRNERISNFVWLFEQFLDAMDGLHPLNIITDQDAAITTAIQEMFPNSCHRNCRWHIMQNAQGSPLGPFMAKHEELRREFNEIVDYSLTPVEFENRWGEMIERHGVSDNTDLASLYEIRAKFVPAYFMDRFFPFLQTTARSEGFNAVLKRYVDPNASLLRFFKQYMKLQERIDITEDSHEFMGEDKTLKTWCDFPMEEQVLSIYTLPIFRRFQLELKKFTSYNIQQINPSLFEVSPIRNAVFGYGARNYRITANLEQDEYSCECCKFTRDGLICCHIIKVMSAVGKVEVMPQRYILPRWSIPPPDIHIPQTEPQQMPAGKLSRKEMRLLRYGNLTKDFAKLAVNACASEKTDEVARKHMRAMEAEFSAMKKQAADALKRKKKQKETVPPCAEHAETTENPSSSTVGAEHNMHVNKKARDPPLTVTKGRPEEKRKKSGLHLKPAKPTKCTICGSSLHNPKDCPSKIAMKEKTPIIQLFQ
;
A
#
# COMPACT_ATOMS: atom_id res chain seq x y z
N MET A 1 20.80 3.00 16.10
CA MET A 1 21.65 2.10 15.30
C MET A 1 21.40 0.70 15.80
N ASP A 2 20.98 -0.19 14.91
CA ASP A 2 20.77 -1.60 15.22
C ASP A 2 22.15 -2.27 15.34
N TRP A 3 22.45 -2.84 16.50
CA TRP A 3 23.81 -3.33 16.81
C TRP A 3 24.19 -4.61 16.04
N PHE A 4 23.21 -5.26 15.41
CA PHE A 4 23.37 -6.47 14.60
C PHE A 4 23.29 -6.23 13.08
N ASN A 5 23.05 -4.98 12.64
CA ASN A 5 23.05 -4.59 11.23
C ASN A 5 24.39 -3.92 10.88
N LEU A 6 25.38 -4.72 10.49
CA LEU A 6 26.71 -4.23 10.11
C LEU A 6 26.78 -3.59 8.72
N HIS A 7 25.70 -3.62 7.91
CA HIS A 7 25.77 -3.24 6.50
C HIS A 7 24.96 -2.04 6.05
N GLY A 8 24.17 -1.36 6.91
CA GLY A 8 23.56 -0.06 6.54
C GLY A 8 22.71 -0.05 5.26
N ILE A 9 22.25 -1.22 4.76
CA ILE A 9 21.47 -1.30 3.53
C ILE A 9 20.00 -1.07 3.88
N ASP A 10 19.45 0.07 3.47
CA ASP A 10 18.01 0.32 3.48
C ASP A 10 17.34 -0.47 2.35
N LEU A 11 17.00 -1.73 2.62
CA LEU A 11 16.33 -2.65 1.69
C LEU A 11 14.81 -2.42 1.58
N ASN A 12 14.32 -1.22 1.97
CA ASN A 12 12.90 -0.83 1.81
C ASN A 12 12.54 -0.34 0.40
N HIS A 13 13.51 -0.29 -0.51
CA HIS A 13 13.30 -0.11 -1.94
C HIS A 13 13.47 -1.47 -2.66
N PRO A 14 12.50 -1.91 -3.48
CA PRO A 14 12.83 -2.89 -4.51
C PRO A 14 13.96 -2.27 -5.34
N PRO A 15 15.04 -3.00 -5.66
CA PRO A 15 16.13 -2.42 -6.42
C PRO A 15 15.54 -1.86 -7.71
N SER A 16 15.61 -0.54 -7.85
CA SER A 16 15.26 0.11 -9.10
C SER A 16 16.35 -0.20 -10.11
N TYR A 17 16.03 -0.06 -11.39
CA TYR A 17 17.00 -0.19 -12.47
C TYR A 17 18.24 0.71 -12.28
N ASP A 18 18.10 1.79 -11.50
CA ASP A 18 19.12 2.81 -11.28
C ASP A 18 20.09 2.50 -10.12
N ASP A 19 19.77 1.55 -9.24
CA ASP A 19 20.62 1.20 -8.07
C ASP A 19 21.88 0.37 -8.47
N PHE A 20 22.05 0.07 -9.76
CA PHE A 20 23.15 -0.74 -10.30
C PHE A 20 24.12 0.04 -11.21
N ILE A 21 23.98 1.36 -11.31
CA ILE A 21 24.95 2.22 -11.99
C ILE A 21 25.80 2.87 -10.90
N GLU A 22 27.04 2.39 -10.70
CA GLU A 22 28.04 3.22 -10.02
C GLU A 22 28.27 4.48 -10.89
N PRO A 23 28.28 5.69 -10.29
CA PRO A 23 28.63 6.89 -11.03
C PRO A 23 30.08 6.78 -11.51
N ASP A 24 30.30 7.05 -12.80
CA ASP A 24 31.64 7.13 -13.39
C ASP A 24 32.54 7.97 -12.48
N GLY A 25 33.61 7.34 -12.02
CA GLY A 25 34.58 7.95 -11.12
C GLY A 25 35.44 8.96 -11.86
N THR A 26 35.10 10.24 -11.76
CA THR A 26 36.06 11.33 -11.83
C THR A 26 35.66 12.44 -10.88
N GLU A 27 36.38 12.51 -9.75
CA GLU A 27 37.00 13.71 -9.15
C GLU A 27 36.99 13.65 -7.61
N ALA A 28 38.19 13.53 -7.05
CA ALA A 28 38.47 13.62 -5.63
C ALA A 28 38.32 15.08 -5.13
N PRO A 29 37.83 15.32 -3.90
CA PRO A 29 37.74 16.67 -3.37
C PRO A 29 39.08 17.10 -2.78
N VAL A 30 39.70 18.12 -3.39
CA VAL A 30 40.80 18.88 -2.78
C VAL A 30 40.20 20.02 -1.95
N GLN A 31 40.65 20.12 -0.70
CA GLN A 31 40.36 21.22 0.22
C GLN A 31 41.10 22.51 -0.19
N GLY A 32 40.46 23.68 -0.08
CA GLY A 32 41.18 24.95 0.07
C GLY A 32 40.51 26.22 -0.48
N ALA A 33 40.02 27.05 0.46
CA ALA A 33 40.13 28.52 0.51
C ALA A 33 39.63 29.44 -0.65
N SER A 34 38.55 30.17 -0.34
CA SER A 34 38.36 31.64 -0.41
C SER A 34 38.63 32.47 -1.70
N VAL A 35 37.68 33.39 -1.93
CA VAL A 35 37.78 34.78 -2.46
C VAL A 35 37.10 35.05 -3.82
N ASP A 36 36.14 35.98 -3.75
CA ASP A 36 35.59 36.98 -4.69
C ASP A 36 35.13 36.62 -6.12
N GLY A 37 33.91 37.10 -6.42
CA GLY A 37 33.75 38.15 -7.42
C GLY A 37 33.17 37.78 -8.79
N THR A 38 31.99 38.34 -9.05
CA THR A 38 31.48 38.81 -10.36
C THR A 38 30.94 37.81 -11.39
N GLY A 39 29.91 38.26 -12.11
CA GLY A 39 29.74 37.94 -13.52
C GLY A 39 28.51 37.12 -13.90
N ALA A 40 27.47 37.82 -14.33
CA ALA A 40 26.44 37.27 -15.23
C ALA A 40 27.08 36.64 -16.48
N ASN A 41 26.50 35.58 -17.05
CA ASN A 41 25.62 35.70 -18.21
C ASN A 41 25.21 34.33 -18.75
N SER A 42 23.96 34.27 -19.19
CA SER A 42 23.34 33.23 -20.02
C SER A 42 24.01 33.11 -21.39
N GLY A 43 24.12 31.89 -21.92
CA GLY A 43 24.46 31.60 -23.30
C GLY A 43 23.57 30.48 -23.84
N PHE A 44 22.49 30.87 -24.53
CA PHE A 44 21.62 30.03 -25.34
C PHE A 44 22.23 29.97 -26.76
N MET A 45 22.37 28.79 -27.35
CA MET A 45 22.73 28.66 -28.78
C MET A 45 21.49 28.87 -29.65
N SER A 46 21.62 29.82 -30.55
CA SER A 46 20.71 30.26 -31.59
C SER A 46 20.63 29.28 -32.77
N VAL A 47 19.50 29.32 -33.48
CA VAL A 47 19.42 29.00 -34.91
C VAL A 47 18.66 30.16 -35.55
N ASP A 48 19.32 30.84 -36.49
CA ASP A 48 18.84 32.00 -37.23
C ASP A 48 17.80 31.62 -38.29
N ASP A 49 16.85 32.51 -38.57
CA ASP A 49 16.62 32.92 -39.96
C ASP A 49 16.02 34.33 -40.06
N THR A 50 16.59 35.08 -41.00
CA THR A 50 16.47 36.52 -41.28
C THR A 50 15.26 36.88 -42.15
N THR A 51 14.71 38.10 -42.00
CA THR A 51 14.68 39.16 -43.05
C THR A 51 13.88 40.41 -42.63
N ASP A 52 14.38 41.54 -43.14
CA ASP A 52 14.19 42.95 -42.75
C ASP A 52 12.91 43.65 -43.21
N GLY A 53 12.64 44.82 -42.59
CA GLY A 53 11.89 45.92 -43.22
C GLY A 53 11.19 46.92 -42.29
N ALA A 54 11.92 47.84 -41.66
CA ALA A 54 11.41 49.05 -40.98
C ALA A 54 11.26 50.23 -42.00
N PRO A 55 11.09 51.53 -41.63
CA PRO A 55 10.59 52.18 -40.40
C PRO A 55 9.64 53.39 -40.68
N THR A 56 9.10 54.02 -39.62
CA THR A 56 8.86 55.48 -39.42
C THR A 56 7.93 55.62 -38.19
N GLY A 57 8.14 56.39 -37.12
CA GLY A 57 9.04 57.52 -36.85
C GLY A 57 8.23 58.80 -36.75
N GLN A 58 7.72 59.17 -35.55
CA GLN A 58 7.83 60.52 -34.96
C GLN A 58 6.96 60.73 -33.70
N THR A 59 7.64 61.26 -32.70
CA THR A 59 7.22 61.89 -31.45
C THR A 59 6.48 63.21 -31.71
N LEU A 60 5.48 63.59 -30.88
CA LEU A 60 5.30 64.96 -30.36
C LEU A 60 4.13 65.04 -29.37
N SER A 61 4.43 65.64 -28.22
CA SER A 61 3.55 66.02 -27.12
C SER A 61 3.03 67.46 -27.30
N SER A 62 1.75 67.72 -27.02
CA SER A 62 1.25 69.05 -26.61
C SER A 62 -0.14 68.98 -25.93
N GLU A 63 -0.10 69.35 -24.65
CA GLU A 63 -1.05 69.82 -23.63
C GLU A 63 -2.50 70.28 -23.94
N GLU A 64 -3.39 69.93 -22.98
CA GLU A 64 -4.56 70.64 -22.38
C GLU A 64 -5.80 71.01 -23.25
N SER A 65 -7.08 70.85 -22.87
CA SER A 65 -7.79 70.72 -21.58
C SER A 65 -9.24 70.24 -21.79
N GLY A 66 -9.86 69.57 -20.81
CA GLY A 66 -11.30 69.26 -20.78
C GLY A 66 -11.69 68.14 -19.79
N SER A 67 -12.34 68.53 -18.69
CA SER A 67 -12.58 67.83 -17.42
C SER A 67 -13.51 66.60 -17.41
N ASP A 68 -13.09 65.62 -16.59
CA ASP A 68 -13.80 64.80 -15.61
C ASP A 68 -15.00 63.90 -15.96
N GLY A 69 -14.84 62.61 -15.66
CA GLY A 69 -15.93 61.65 -15.48
C GLY A 69 -15.54 60.17 -15.65
N GLU A 70 -14.53 59.69 -14.94
CA GLU A 70 -14.08 58.28 -14.98
C GLU A 70 -15.10 57.36 -14.28
N VAL A 71 -15.79 56.50 -15.05
CA VAL A 71 -16.54 55.35 -14.53
C VAL A 71 -15.84 54.07 -14.99
N GLN A 72 -15.04 53.48 -14.10
CA GLN A 72 -14.51 52.14 -14.26
C GLN A 72 -15.66 51.12 -14.25
N SER A 73 -15.93 50.51 -15.40
CA SER A 73 -16.84 49.36 -15.52
C SER A 73 -16.04 48.06 -15.43
N THR A 74 -16.34 47.24 -14.42
CA THR A 74 -15.86 45.86 -14.31
C THR A 74 -16.81 44.92 -15.07
N PRO A 75 -16.34 43.78 -15.61
CA PRO A 75 -17.17 42.91 -16.45
C PRO A 75 -18.16 42.11 -15.60
N GLU A 76 -19.45 42.41 -15.72
CA GLU A 76 -20.55 41.60 -15.19
C GLU A 76 -20.64 40.25 -15.90
N GLY A 77 -20.57 39.14 -15.16
CA GLY A 77 -20.77 37.85 -15.81
C GLY A 77 -20.90 36.57 -14.98
N PHE A 78 -20.94 36.55 -13.63
CA PHE A 78 -21.12 35.27 -12.90
C PHE A 78 -21.81 35.37 -11.52
N ALA A 79 -22.58 36.43 -11.24
CA ALA A 79 -23.36 36.49 -9.99
C ALA A 79 -24.67 35.65 -10.12
N PRO A 80 -24.96 34.69 -9.22
CA PRO A 80 -26.21 33.97 -9.24
C PRO A 80 -27.38 34.93 -9.03
N ARG A 81 -28.38 34.84 -9.92
CA ARG A 81 -29.56 35.71 -9.89
C ARG A 81 -30.22 35.69 -8.50
N LYS A 82 -30.48 36.87 -7.94
CA LYS A 82 -31.11 37.04 -6.63
C LYS A 82 -32.53 36.41 -6.63
N PRO A 83 -32.92 35.65 -5.58
CA PRO A 83 -34.30 35.16 -5.45
C PRO A 83 -35.30 36.31 -5.34
N TYR A 84 -36.48 36.14 -5.93
CA TYR A 84 -37.58 37.10 -5.85
C TYR A 84 -38.93 36.37 -5.73
N LEU A 85 -39.94 37.07 -5.21
CA LEU A 85 -41.29 36.53 -5.07
C LEU A 85 -41.87 36.18 -6.44
N GLY A 86 -42.46 34.99 -6.57
CA GLY A 86 -43.02 34.51 -7.84
C GLY A 86 -42.03 33.77 -8.74
N MET A 87 -40.74 33.67 -8.38
CA MET A 87 -39.76 32.88 -9.14
C MET A 87 -40.15 31.39 -9.16
N LYS A 88 -40.09 30.76 -10.35
CA LYS A 88 -40.60 29.40 -10.62
C LYS A 88 -39.49 28.38 -10.86
N PHE A 89 -39.72 27.14 -10.43
CA PHE A 89 -38.82 26.00 -10.60
C PHE A 89 -39.60 24.72 -10.90
N ASP A 90 -39.03 23.83 -11.70
CA ASP A 90 -39.66 22.52 -12.01
C ASP A 90 -39.66 21.58 -10.81
N THR A 91 -38.67 21.70 -9.93
CA THR A 91 -38.50 20.84 -8.75
C THR A 91 -38.09 21.65 -7.53
N TRP A 92 -38.40 21.14 -6.33
CA TRP A 92 -37.93 21.77 -5.09
C TRP A 92 -36.41 21.64 -4.94
N GLU A 93 -35.78 20.60 -5.51
CA GLU A 93 -34.33 20.45 -5.57
C GLU A 93 -33.70 21.56 -6.39
N ALA A 94 -34.29 21.94 -7.54
CA ALA A 94 -33.81 23.07 -8.33
C ALA A 94 -33.88 24.39 -7.55
N ALA A 95 -34.98 24.63 -6.83
CA ALA A 95 -35.11 25.79 -5.96
C ALA A 95 -34.06 25.80 -4.83
N LYS A 96 -33.80 24.63 -4.22
CA LYS A 96 -32.76 24.48 -3.19
C LYS A 96 -31.36 24.76 -3.75
N VAL A 97 -31.03 24.24 -4.93
CA VAL A 97 -29.74 24.49 -5.59
C VAL A 97 -29.57 25.97 -5.89
N HIS A 98 -30.62 26.62 -6.40
CA HIS A 98 -30.61 28.05 -6.68
C HIS A 98 -30.35 28.89 -5.41
N TYR A 99 -31.09 28.64 -4.33
CA TYR A 99 -30.88 29.37 -3.06
C TYR A 99 -29.54 29.08 -2.42
N ASN A 100 -29.01 27.86 -2.56
CA ASN A 100 -27.67 27.55 -2.07
C ASN A 100 -26.57 28.30 -2.83
N ARG A 101 -26.70 28.46 -4.16
CA ARG A 101 -25.78 29.30 -4.96
C ARG A 101 -25.85 30.76 -4.57
N TYR A 102 -27.06 31.28 -4.37
CA TYR A 102 -27.25 32.64 -3.84
C TYR A 102 -26.58 32.79 -2.46
N ALA A 103 -26.77 31.81 -1.56
CA ALA A 103 -26.16 31.82 -0.24
C ALA A 103 -24.62 31.78 -0.27
N GLU A 104 -24.05 31.05 -1.23
CA GLU A 104 -22.61 31.03 -1.49
C GLU A 104 -22.10 32.39 -1.96
N HIS A 105 -22.78 33.03 -2.91
CA HIS A 105 -22.41 34.36 -3.39
C HIS A 105 -22.45 35.40 -2.27
N VAL A 106 -23.50 35.40 -1.44
CA VAL A 106 -23.64 36.34 -0.31
C VAL A 106 -22.74 36.00 0.88
N GLY A 107 -22.28 34.75 1.02
CA GLY A 107 -21.34 34.32 2.06
C GLY A 107 -21.98 33.77 3.34
N PHE A 108 -23.11 33.07 3.24
CA PHE A 108 -23.74 32.38 4.37
C PHE A 108 -24.07 30.92 4.05
N SER A 109 -24.31 30.12 5.09
CA SER A 109 -24.74 28.73 4.92
C SER A 109 -26.25 28.61 5.08
N MET A 110 -26.92 27.90 4.17
CA MET A 110 -28.35 27.62 4.30
C MET A 110 -28.62 26.28 5.00
N LYS A 111 -29.73 26.19 5.76
CA LYS A 111 -30.30 24.94 6.27
C LYS A 111 -31.78 24.83 5.88
N MET A 112 -32.26 23.60 5.71
CA MET A 112 -33.70 23.36 5.55
C MET A 112 -34.33 23.40 6.94
N SER A 113 -35.25 24.33 7.17
CA SER A 113 -35.90 24.53 8.47
C SER A 113 -37.12 23.62 8.63
N SER A 114 -38.00 23.61 7.63
CA SER A 114 -39.20 22.78 7.64
C SER A 114 -39.64 22.39 6.23
N SER A 115 -40.33 21.25 6.15
CA SER A 115 -41.11 20.85 4.98
C SER A 115 -42.52 20.49 5.43
N ARG A 116 -43.54 20.89 4.67
CA ARG A 116 -44.94 20.56 4.97
C ARG A 116 -45.51 19.67 3.87
N ASN A 117 -46.38 18.75 4.26
CA ASN A 117 -47.17 17.95 3.35
C ASN A 117 -48.50 18.67 3.03
N SER A 118 -48.92 18.58 1.78
CA SER A 118 -50.25 18.92 1.31
C SER A 118 -51.28 18.17 2.14
N VAL A 119 -52.34 18.87 2.54
CA VAL A 119 -53.49 18.26 3.21
C VAL A 119 -54.29 17.39 2.24
N LEU A 120 -54.23 17.70 0.94
CA LEU A 120 -55.04 17.06 -0.10
C LEU A 120 -54.43 15.76 -0.63
N ASP A 121 -53.12 15.74 -0.87
CA ASP A 121 -52.43 14.63 -1.55
C ASP A 121 -51.34 13.96 -0.70
N LYS A 122 -51.15 14.42 0.55
CA LYS A 122 -50.12 13.95 1.51
C LYS A 122 -48.67 14.05 1.01
N GLN A 123 -48.40 14.61 -0.17
CA GLN A 123 -47.04 14.86 -0.67
C GLN A 123 -46.52 16.22 -0.19
N LYS A 124 -45.21 16.41 -0.20
CA LYS A 124 -44.60 17.69 0.21
C LYS A 124 -45.03 18.81 -0.73
N ASP A 125 -45.63 19.87 -0.17
CA ASP A 125 -46.13 21.04 -0.91
C ASP A 125 -45.39 22.33 -0.55
N LYS A 126 -44.53 22.31 0.47
CA LYS A 126 -43.83 23.51 0.96
C LYS A 126 -42.47 23.17 1.54
N TYR A 127 -41.47 23.96 1.20
CA TYR A 127 -40.14 23.92 1.79
C TYR A 127 -39.72 25.31 2.26
N LEU A 128 -39.08 25.36 3.43
CA LEU A 128 -38.49 26.57 4.00
C LEU A 128 -36.97 26.40 4.17
N PHE A 129 -36.21 27.23 3.48
CA PHE A 129 -34.76 27.35 3.60
C PHE A 129 -34.43 28.60 4.40
N VAL A 130 -33.52 28.51 5.37
CA VAL A 130 -33.13 29.61 6.26
C VAL A 130 -31.63 29.67 6.42
N CYS A 131 -31.10 30.80 6.90
CA CYS A 131 -29.70 30.89 7.33
C CYS A 131 -29.36 29.89 8.45
N ASN A 132 -28.14 29.34 8.47
CA ASN A 132 -27.68 28.42 9.51
C ASN A 132 -27.71 29.04 10.92
N LYS A 133 -27.50 30.36 11.03
CA LYS A 133 -27.60 31.16 12.26
C LYS A 133 -29.05 31.55 12.63
N SER A 134 -30.06 31.03 11.94
CA SER A 134 -31.47 31.23 12.29
C SER A 134 -31.88 30.46 13.55
N GLY A 135 -32.74 31.08 14.38
CA GLY A 135 -33.22 30.58 15.67
C GLY A 135 -32.28 30.90 16.85
N THR A 136 -32.53 30.28 17.99
CA THR A 136 -31.69 30.34 19.19
C THR A 136 -30.98 29.00 19.43
N ASN A 137 -29.87 29.04 20.18
CA ASN A 137 -29.23 27.84 20.70
C ASN A 137 -30.07 27.34 21.89
N SER A 138 -30.33 26.05 21.98
CA SER A 138 -31.01 25.45 23.14
C SER A 138 -30.02 25.32 24.29
N GLU A 139 -30.38 25.76 25.49
CA GLU A 139 -29.71 25.35 26.72
C GLU A 139 -29.89 23.84 26.88
N LYS A 140 -28.79 23.08 26.97
CA LYS A 140 -28.86 21.67 27.32
C LYS A 140 -28.61 21.58 28.82
N GLU A 141 -29.57 21.06 29.57
CA GLU A 141 -29.34 20.67 30.96
C GLU A 141 -28.17 19.67 31.01
N GLU A 142 -27.18 19.95 31.86
CA GLU A 142 -26.03 19.08 32.11
C GLU A 142 -26.49 17.85 32.91
N THR A 143 -27.13 16.89 32.24
CA THR A 143 -27.33 15.56 32.83
C THR A 143 -26.12 14.68 32.54
N GLU A 144 -25.40 14.37 33.61
CA GLU A 144 -24.33 13.39 33.82
C GLU A 144 -23.16 13.30 32.82
N ALA A 145 -21.98 13.06 33.40
CA ALA A 145 -20.65 13.14 32.81
C ALA A 145 -20.39 12.15 31.67
N VAL A 146 -21.01 12.35 30.52
CA VAL A 146 -20.49 11.84 29.24
C VAL A 146 -19.37 12.80 28.83
N LYS A 147 -18.15 12.29 28.57
CA LYS A 147 -17.03 13.07 28.03
C LYS A 147 -17.47 13.81 26.75
N LEU A 148 -17.90 15.07 26.90
CA LEU A 148 -18.32 15.92 25.80
C LEU A 148 -17.08 16.21 24.95
N ARG A 149 -17.09 15.75 23.68
CA ARG A 149 -16.09 16.19 22.70
C ARG A 149 -16.16 17.72 22.63
N ASN A 150 -15.05 18.42 22.92
CA ASN A 150 -14.90 19.86 22.65
C ASN A 150 -15.15 20.12 21.16
N ARG A 151 -16.35 20.55 20.80
CA ARG A 151 -16.76 20.89 19.43
C ARG A 151 -17.06 22.38 19.36
N ALA A 152 -16.51 23.07 18.36
CA ALA A 152 -16.91 24.44 18.05
C ALA A 152 -18.41 24.46 17.65
N ILE A 153 -19.19 25.32 18.29
CA ILE A 153 -20.64 25.46 18.04
C ILE A 153 -20.89 26.73 17.21
N THR A 154 -21.76 26.64 16.22
CA THR A 154 -22.25 27.83 15.52
C THR A 154 -23.21 28.60 16.44
N ILE A 155 -22.85 29.83 16.80
CA ILE A 155 -23.73 30.74 17.54
C ILE A 155 -24.88 31.16 16.61
N ARG A 156 -26.12 30.86 17.00
CA ARG A 156 -27.32 31.32 16.28
C ARG A 156 -27.70 32.71 16.76
N THR A 157 -27.90 33.63 15.84
CA THR A 157 -28.16 35.07 16.09
C THR A 157 -29.60 35.44 15.80
N ASN A 158 -30.51 34.46 15.86
CA ASN A 158 -31.92 34.61 15.47
C ASN A 158 -32.12 35.22 14.06
N CYS A 159 -31.23 34.87 13.13
CA CYS A 159 -31.22 35.41 11.77
C CYS A 159 -32.53 35.08 11.01
N GLN A 160 -33.10 36.10 10.34
CA GLN A 160 -34.40 36.01 9.66
C GLN A 160 -34.30 35.72 8.15
N ALA A 161 -33.10 35.81 7.56
CA ALA A 161 -32.85 35.49 6.16
C ALA A 161 -33.39 34.09 5.78
N LYS A 162 -34.30 34.05 4.80
CA LYS A 162 -35.03 32.84 4.42
C LYS A 162 -35.60 32.89 3.01
N MET A 163 -35.81 31.71 2.42
CA MET A 163 -36.58 31.52 1.19
C MET A 163 -37.60 30.39 1.39
N ARG A 164 -38.86 30.66 1.06
CA ARG A 164 -39.96 29.69 1.11
C ARG A 164 -40.45 29.39 -0.29
N VAL A 165 -40.53 28.11 -0.64
CA VAL A 165 -41.15 27.65 -1.89
C VAL A 165 -42.40 26.83 -1.61
N LYS A 166 -43.43 27.03 -2.44
CA LYS A 166 -44.69 26.28 -2.38
C LYS A 166 -44.99 25.68 -3.75
N ARG A 167 -45.49 24.45 -3.78
CA ARG A 167 -45.96 23.77 -4.98
C ARG A 167 -47.31 24.36 -5.42
N LYS A 168 -47.41 24.77 -6.68
CA LYS A 168 -48.64 25.17 -7.36
C LYS A 168 -48.76 24.35 -8.65
N GLY A 169 -49.59 23.31 -8.64
CA GLY A 169 -49.64 22.33 -9.73
C GLY A 169 -48.32 21.56 -9.85
N SER A 170 -47.73 21.55 -11.05
CA SER A 170 -46.43 20.92 -11.33
C SER A 170 -45.21 21.81 -11.05
N ILE A 171 -45.42 23.09 -10.68
CA ILE A 171 -44.36 24.09 -10.55
C ILE A 171 -44.17 24.48 -9.08
N TRP A 172 -42.93 24.75 -8.69
CA TRP A 172 -42.56 25.27 -7.39
C TRP A 172 -42.30 26.77 -7.47
N GLU A 173 -42.98 27.57 -6.66
CA GLU A 173 -42.91 29.03 -6.68
C GLU A 173 -42.38 29.60 -5.36
N VAL A 174 -41.51 30.61 -5.43
CA VAL A 174 -41.04 31.37 -4.26
C VAL A 174 -42.18 32.24 -3.72
N THR A 175 -42.61 31.94 -2.50
CA THR A 175 -43.72 32.63 -1.82
C THR A 175 -43.27 33.57 -0.71
N GLN A 176 -42.01 33.46 -0.28
CA GLN A 176 -41.43 34.35 0.73
C GLN A 176 -39.91 34.41 0.52
N PHE A 177 -39.34 35.60 0.57
CA PHE A 177 -37.90 35.82 0.55
C PHE A 177 -37.56 36.97 1.50
N ILE A 178 -36.62 36.75 2.41
CA ILE A 178 -36.03 37.77 3.30
C ILE A 178 -34.53 37.72 3.07
N GLU A 179 -33.95 38.86 2.73
CA GLU A 179 -32.54 39.02 2.38
C GLU A 179 -31.69 39.39 3.59
N GLU A 180 -32.23 40.16 4.53
CA GLU A 180 -31.47 40.79 5.60
C GLU A 180 -30.93 39.77 6.62
N HIS A 181 -29.64 39.93 6.94
CA HIS A 181 -28.93 39.12 7.93
C HIS A 181 -28.68 39.91 9.21
N THR A 182 -28.88 39.29 10.38
CA THR A 182 -28.57 39.88 11.70
C THR A 182 -27.11 39.71 12.11
N HIS A 183 -26.24 39.34 11.17
CA HIS A 183 -24.83 39.04 11.41
C HIS A 183 -24.03 39.32 10.14
N GLU A 184 -22.73 39.56 10.29
CA GLU A 184 -21.84 39.69 9.14
C GLU A 184 -21.73 38.36 8.37
N THR A 185 -21.73 38.45 7.04
CA THR A 185 -21.54 37.32 6.12
C THR A 185 -20.06 37.19 5.74
N ILE A 186 -19.65 36.00 5.31
CA ILE A 186 -18.25 35.75 4.94
C ILE A 186 -17.94 36.43 3.61
N LYS A 187 -17.15 37.50 3.65
CA LYS A 187 -16.73 38.27 2.47
C LYS A 187 -15.58 37.60 1.71
N LYS A 188 -14.62 37.00 2.42
CA LYS A 188 -13.44 36.35 1.79
C LYS A 188 -13.87 35.10 1.02
N LEU A 189 -13.61 35.08 -0.29
CA LEU A 189 -13.99 33.99 -1.20
C LEU A 189 -13.44 32.63 -0.73
N ASP A 190 -12.16 32.56 -0.36
CA ASP A 190 -11.49 31.35 0.13
C ASP A 190 -12.14 30.72 1.38
N LEU A 191 -12.90 31.51 2.15
CA LEU A 191 -13.55 31.03 3.37
C LEU A 191 -14.96 30.47 3.12
N LYS A 192 -15.56 30.78 1.97
CA LYS A 192 -16.95 30.37 1.64
C LYS A 192 -17.08 28.86 1.53
N LYS A 193 -16.04 28.15 1.06
CA LYS A 193 -16.00 26.67 1.03
C LYS A 193 -16.11 26.01 2.40
N TYR A 194 -15.77 26.71 3.49
CA TYR A 194 -15.91 26.19 4.84
C TYR A 194 -17.34 26.30 5.39
N LEU A 195 -18.25 26.94 4.66
CA LEU A 195 -19.66 27.00 5.02
C LEU A 195 -20.32 25.63 4.80
N ARG A 196 -21.04 25.15 5.83
CA ARG A 196 -21.55 23.77 5.91
C ARG A 196 -22.38 23.32 4.71
N SER A 197 -23.16 24.22 4.11
CA SER A 197 -24.02 23.91 2.96
C SER A 197 -23.26 23.79 1.63
N HIS A 198 -22.03 24.31 1.58
CA HIS A 198 -21.17 24.38 0.40
C HIS A 198 -20.08 23.29 0.42
N LYS A 199 -19.81 22.69 1.59
CA LYS A 199 -18.92 21.51 1.76
C LYS A 199 -19.50 20.23 1.15
N LYS A 200 -19.60 20.14 -0.18
CA LYS A 200 -20.05 18.92 -0.87
C LYS A 200 -19.10 18.54 -1.97
N ILE A 201 -18.73 17.26 -1.96
CA ILE A 201 -18.03 16.63 -3.07
C ILE A 201 -19.03 16.45 -4.22
N PRO A 202 -18.74 16.97 -5.43
CA PRO A 202 -19.51 16.72 -6.65
C PRO A 202 -19.70 15.21 -6.89
N LYS A 203 -20.80 14.82 -7.55
CA LYS A 203 -21.13 13.40 -7.75
C LYS A 203 -20.12 12.71 -8.67
N GLU A 204 -19.56 13.47 -9.58
CA GLU A 204 -18.60 13.06 -10.59
C GLU A 204 -17.25 12.78 -9.92
N GLU A 205 -16.81 13.67 -9.03
CA GLU A 205 -15.56 13.53 -8.27
C GLU A 205 -15.62 12.44 -7.20
N LYS A 206 -16.81 12.13 -6.67
CA LYS A 206 -16.98 10.98 -5.78
C LYS A 206 -16.46 9.70 -6.39
N LYS A 207 -16.72 9.44 -7.68
CA LYS A 207 -16.22 8.24 -8.37
C LYS A 207 -14.69 8.25 -8.51
N PHE A 208 -14.12 9.42 -8.73
CA PHE A 208 -12.67 9.57 -8.80
C PHE A 208 -12.05 9.33 -7.42
N ILE A 209 -12.66 9.85 -6.35
CA ILE A 209 -12.25 9.57 -4.98
C ILE A 209 -12.45 8.08 -4.64
N ASP A 210 -13.52 7.44 -5.09
CA ASP A 210 -13.73 5.99 -4.92
C ASP A 210 -12.59 5.19 -5.57
N LEU A 211 -12.13 5.62 -6.77
CA LEU A 211 -10.99 4.99 -7.45
C LEU A 211 -9.69 5.18 -6.65
N LEU A 212 -9.42 6.39 -6.17
CA LEU A 212 -8.22 6.69 -5.38
C LEU A 212 -8.24 5.96 -4.02
N ASP A 213 -9.39 5.88 -3.37
CA ASP A 213 -9.60 5.10 -2.15
C ASP A 213 -9.43 3.59 -2.41
N SER A 214 -9.86 3.10 -3.58
CA SER A 214 -9.68 1.68 -3.97
C SER A 214 -8.23 1.26 -4.16
N VAL A 215 -7.28 2.20 -4.18
CA VAL A 215 -5.82 1.94 -4.15
C VAL A 215 -5.19 2.40 -2.83
N ASN A 216 -6.01 2.55 -1.78
CA ASN A 216 -5.63 2.89 -0.41
C ASN A 216 -4.91 4.24 -0.25
N LEU A 217 -5.26 5.24 -1.08
CA LEU A 217 -4.78 6.61 -0.85
C LEU A 217 -5.50 7.25 0.35
N SER A 218 -4.72 7.81 1.26
CA SER A 218 -5.28 8.54 2.40
C SER A 218 -6.03 9.80 1.95
N ALA A 219 -7.04 10.23 2.72
CA ALA A 219 -7.79 11.45 2.44
C ALA A 219 -6.88 12.68 2.25
N GLY A 220 -5.74 12.74 2.94
CA GLY A 220 -4.73 13.79 2.77
C GLY A 220 -4.09 13.75 1.37
N ARG A 221 -3.60 12.59 0.93
CA ARG A 221 -3.01 12.42 -0.42
C ARG A 221 -4.05 12.64 -1.53
N ILE A 222 -5.28 12.21 -1.31
CA ILE A 222 -6.39 12.52 -2.23
C ILE A 222 -6.60 14.04 -2.29
N MET A 223 -6.60 14.74 -1.16
CA MET A 223 -6.71 16.20 -1.14
C MET A 223 -5.55 16.89 -1.87
N ASP A 224 -4.32 16.37 -1.76
CA ASP A 224 -3.16 16.88 -2.51
C ASP A 224 -3.43 16.76 -4.02
N ILE A 225 -3.84 15.57 -4.49
CA ILE A 225 -4.19 15.34 -5.90
C ILE A 225 -5.32 16.27 -6.35
N MET A 226 -6.37 16.43 -5.55
CA MET A 226 -7.46 17.35 -5.88
C MET A 226 -6.98 18.80 -5.91
N SER A 227 -6.02 19.19 -5.06
CA SER A 227 -5.45 20.54 -5.05
C SER A 227 -4.68 20.82 -6.33
N GLU A 228 -3.91 19.85 -6.83
CA GLU A 228 -3.22 19.93 -8.12
C GLU A 228 -4.21 20.00 -9.29
N LEU A 229 -5.27 19.17 -9.30
CA LEU A 229 -6.30 19.19 -10.34
C LEU A 229 -7.08 20.51 -10.40
N TYR A 230 -7.20 21.20 -9.27
CA TYR A 230 -7.83 22.52 -9.17
C TYR A 230 -6.83 23.68 -9.33
N GLY A 231 -5.54 23.39 -9.55
CA GLY A 231 -4.44 24.35 -9.63
C GLY A 231 -4.02 24.98 -8.28
N THR A 232 -4.87 24.91 -7.26
CA THR A 232 -4.52 25.29 -5.90
C THR A 232 -5.50 24.69 -4.90
N GLY A 233 -5.00 24.30 -3.72
CA GLY A 233 -5.84 23.87 -2.60
C GLY A 233 -6.85 24.92 -2.13
N LYS A 234 -6.67 26.21 -2.49
CA LYS A 234 -7.66 27.26 -2.23
C LYS A 234 -8.92 27.10 -3.10
N ALA A 235 -8.78 26.65 -4.35
CA ALA A 235 -9.85 26.51 -5.32
C ALA A 235 -10.71 25.26 -5.11
N VAL A 236 -10.21 24.25 -4.38
CA VAL A 236 -10.98 23.04 -4.06
C VAL A 236 -12.20 23.39 -3.19
N PRO A 237 -13.43 22.99 -3.56
CA PRO A 237 -14.67 23.41 -2.89
C PRO A 237 -14.97 22.65 -1.59
N TYR A 238 -14.14 21.68 -1.21
CA TYR A 238 -14.26 20.91 0.02
C TYR A 238 -12.91 20.75 0.72
N ASP A 239 -12.93 20.26 1.96
CA ASP A 239 -11.75 20.02 2.78
C ASP A 239 -11.43 18.52 2.89
N THR A 240 -10.22 18.19 3.34
CA THR A 240 -9.75 16.83 3.63
C THR A 240 -10.73 16.07 4.54
N LYS A 241 -11.36 16.77 5.48
CA LYS A 241 -12.34 16.17 6.40
C LYS A 241 -13.59 15.71 5.68
N THR A 242 -14.02 16.43 4.66
CA THR A 242 -15.18 16.05 3.83
C THR A 242 -14.86 14.77 3.03
N ILE A 243 -13.64 14.64 2.50
CA ILE A 243 -13.16 13.41 1.85
C ILE A 243 -13.13 12.25 2.84
N SER A 244 -12.50 12.45 4.00
CA SER A 244 -12.42 11.43 5.05
C SER A 244 -13.80 10.95 5.53
N ASN A 245 -14.77 11.85 5.71
CA ASN A 245 -16.14 11.48 6.06
C ASN A 245 -16.85 10.71 4.93
N TYR A 246 -16.54 11.03 3.67
CA TYR A 246 -17.10 10.32 2.52
C TYR A 246 -16.54 8.89 2.43
N MET A 247 -15.22 8.72 2.53
CA MET A 247 -14.56 7.42 2.58
C MET A 247 -15.12 6.56 3.74
N ALA A 248 -15.22 7.12 4.94
CA ALA A 248 -15.81 6.42 6.08
C ALA A 248 -17.26 5.96 5.83
N SER A 249 -18.04 6.72 5.04
CA SER A 249 -19.41 6.33 4.66
C SER A 249 -19.48 5.21 3.61
N ILE A 250 -18.37 4.95 2.90
CA ILE A 250 -18.21 3.79 2.01
C ILE A 250 -17.89 2.57 2.87
N ASP A 251 -16.91 2.69 3.77
CA ASP A 251 -16.50 1.62 4.68
C ASP A 251 -17.67 1.15 5.56
N GLU A 252 -18.46 2.07 6.11
CA GLU A 252 -19.65 1.75 6.93
C GLU A 252 -20.68 0.92 6.15
N LYS A 253 -20.81 1.13 4.82
CA LYS A 253 -21.74 0.34 3.99
C LYS A 253 -21.20 -1.04 3.66
N GLN A 254 -19.89 -1.17 3.48
CA GLN A 254 -19.23 -2.44 3.16
C GLN A 254 -19.10 -3.34 4.40
N ASN A 255 -18.88 -2.76 5.58
CA ASN A 255 -18.69 -3.51 6.82
C ASN A 255 -19.94 -4.24 7.36
N VAL A 256 -21.14 -4.05 6.78
CA VAL A 256 -22.36 -4.71 7.28
C VAL A 256 -22.47 -6.17 6.81
N LYS A 257 -21.70 -6.58 5.79
CA LYS A 257 -21.78 -7.92 5.17
C LYS A 257 -20.43 -8.41 4.66
N ASP A 258 -19.35 -8.17 5.40
CA ASP A 258 -18.00 -8.41 4.87
C ASP A 258 -17.76 -9.89 4.54
N ILE A 259 -18.00 -10.82 5.48
CA ILE A 259 -17.77 -12.26 5.23
C ILE A 259 -18.70 -12.82 4.16
N PRO A 260 -20.03 -12.58 4.17
CA PRO A 260 -20.90 -13.06 3.10
C PRO A 260 -20.50 -12.55 1.71
N GLU A 261 -20.06 -11.28 1.61
CA GLU A 261 -19.59 -10.72 0.33
C GLU A 261 -18.23 -11.31 -0.09
N LEU A 262 -17.31 -11.54 0.86
CA LEU A 262 -16.04 -12.23 0.60
C LEU A 262 -16.26 -13.64 0.07
N LEU A 263 -17.10 -14.44 0.73
CA LEU A 263 -17.37 -15.81 0.30
C LEU A 263 -18.10 -15.83 -1.05
N SER A 264 -19.02 -14.90 -1.29
CA SER A 264 -19.66 -14.76 -2.61
C SER A 264 -18.63 -14.43 -3.70
N TYR A 265 -17.65 -13.58 -3.38
CA TYR A 265 -16.55 -13.24 -4.28
C TYR A 265 -15.63 -14.44 -4.54
N PHE A 266 -15.34 -15.26 -3.51
CA PHE A 266 -14.58 -16.51 -3.68
C PHE A 266 -15.31 -17.53 -4.58
N GLU A 267 -16.64 -17.62 -4.48
CA GLU A 267 -17.45 -18.42 -5.38
C GLU A 267 -17.49 -17.88 -6.82
N GLU A 268 -17.34 -16.57 -7.01
CA GLU A 268 -17.15 -15.97 -8.34
C GLU A 268 -15.78 -16.35 -8.90
N LEU A 269 -14.71 -16.16 -8.11
CA LEU A 269 -13.34 -16.54 -8.50
C LEU A 269 -13.23 -18.03 -8.83
N LYS A 270 -13.86 -18.91 -8.05
CA LYS A 270 -13.84 -20.35 -8.30
C LYS A 270 -14.54 -20.76 -9.60
N LYS A 271 -15.45 -19.93 -10.13
CA LYS A 271 -16.06 -20.16 -11.46
C LYS A 271 -15.13 -19.73 -12.59
N GLU A 272 -14.31 -18.71 -12.34
CA GLU A 272 -13.34 -18.19 -13.32
C GLU A 272 -12.07 -19.06 -13.33
N ASP A 273 -11.61 -19.46 -12.15
CA ASP A 273 -10.47 -20.33 -11.89
C ASP A 273 -10.94 -21.56 -11.08
N PRO A 274 -11.24 -22.70 -11.74
CA PRO A 274 -11.63 -23.94 -11.06
C PRO A 274 -10.61 -24.46 -10.05
N ASN A 275 -9.34 -24.07 -10.19
CA ASN A 275 -8.25 -24.44 -9.28
C ASN A 275 -8.10 -23.47 -8.10
N PHE A 276 -8.85 -22.37 -8.06
CA PHE A 276 -8.92 -21.50 -6.89
C PHE A 276 -9.40 -22.29 -5.68
N PHE A 277 -8.56 -22.33 -4.64
CA PHE A 277 -8.79 -23.09 -3.44
C PHE A 277 -9.01 -22.14 -2.27
N TYR A 278 -10.07 -22.38 -1.51
CA TYR A 278 -10.27 -21.70 -0.23
C TYR A 278 -10.98 -22.61 0.75
N LYS A 279 -10.65 -22.45 2.03
CA LYS A 279 -11.26 -23.17 3.16
C LYS A 279 -11.45 -22.20 4.32
N TYR A 280 -12.47 -22.44 5.12
CA TYR A 280 -12.71 -21.67 6.34
C TYR A 280 -13.25 -22.56 7.45
N LYS A 281 -12.97 -22.15 8.68
CA LYS A 281 -13.45 -22.78 9.90
C LYS A 281 -14.38 -21.81 10.63
N LEU A 282 -15.51 -22.29 11.11
CA LEU A 282 -16.46 -21.52 11.90
C LEU A 282 -16.37 -21.87 13.38
N ASP A 283 -16.62 -20.89 14.23
CA ASP A 283 -16.83 -21.11 15.66
C ASP A 283 -18.27 -21.57 15.97
N SER A 284 -18.57 -21.82 17.25
CA SER A 284 -19.88 -22.26 17.71
C SER A 284 -21.02 -21.27 17.44
N GLU A 285 -20.70 -20.01 17.13
CA GLU A 285 -21.66 -18.95 16.80
C GLU A 285 -21.75 -18.69 15.29
N ASP A 286 -21.22 -19.62 14.47
CA ASP A 286 -21.15 -19.53 13.01
C ASP A 286 -20.31 -18.35 12.50
N ARG A 287 -19.35 -17.84 13.28
CA ARG A 287 -18.43 -16.76 12.88
C ARG A 287 -17.13 -17.33 12.36
N ILE A 288 -16.51 -16.66 11.37
CA ILE A 288 -15.20 -17.07 10.82
C ILE A 288 -14.17 -17.13 11.95
N GLU A 289 -13.67 -18.32 12.25
CA GLU A 289 -12.54 -18.57 13.13
C GLU A 289 -11.24 -18.44 12.33
N ASN A 290 -11.11 -19.24 11.26
CA ASN A 290 -9.96 -19.19 10.37
C ASN A 290 -10.43 -19.20 8.91
N ILE A 291 -9.65 -18.62 8.01
CA ILE A 291 -9.88 -18.68 6.56
C ILE A 291 -8.54 -18.73 5.84
N PHE A 292 -8.43 -19.54 4.80
CA PHE A 292 -7.25 -19.72 3.96
C PHE A 292 -7.67 -19.74 2.50
N TRP A 293 -6.83 -19.18 1.62
CA TRP A 293 -7.03 -19.20 0.18
C TRP A 293 -5.71 -19.23 -0.58
N VAL A 294 -5.78 -19.71 -1.82
CA VAL A 294 -4.72 -19.68 -2.83
C VAL A 294 -5.35 -19.80 -4.22
N ASP A 295 -4.79 -19.10 -5.20
CA ASP A 295 -5.25 -19.20 -6.60
C ASP A 295 -4.65 -20.41 -7.33
N GLY A 296 -5.29 -20.82 -8.42
CA GLY A 296 -4.87 -21.95 -9.23
C GLY A 296 -3.45 -21.83 -9.79
N PRO A 297 -3.05 -20.70 -10.39
CA PRO A 297 -1.69 -20.51 -10.89
C PRO A 297 -0.62 -20.70 -9.81
N THR A 298 -0.85 -20.16 -8.60
CA THR A 298 0.09 -20.32 -7.48
C THR A 298 0.26 -21.78 -7.06
N ARG A 299 -0.83 -22.58 -7.06
CA ARG A 299 -0.76 -24.01 -6.74
C ARG A 299 0.12 -24.78 -7.74
N GLU A 300 0.02 -24.46 -9.03
CA GLU A 300 0.88 -25.06 -10.06
C GLU A 300 2.34 -24.65 -9.90
N VAL A 301 2.59 -23.37 -9.63
CA VAL A 301 3.92 -22.81 -9.41
C VAL A 301 4.61 -23.40 -8.17
N TYR A 302 3.85 -23.72 -7.12
CA TYR A 302 4.38 -24.34 -5.89
C TYR A 302 5.07 -25.67 -6.14
N LYS A 303 4.63 -26.46 -7.12
CA LYS A 303 5.25 -27.74 -7.48
C LYS A 303 6.74 -27.60 -7.82
N ASN A 304 7.13 -26.43 -8.36
CA ASN A 304 8.52 -26.11 -8.70
C ASN A 304 9.27 -25.34 -7.61
N TYR A 305 8.55 -24.77 -6.62
CA TYR A 305 9.11 -23.83 -5.63
C TYR A 305 8.77 -24.19 -4.17
N ASN A 306 8.51 -25.48 -3.91
CA ASN A 306 8.35 -26.03 -2.55
C ASN A 306 9.69 -26.17 -1.79
N ASP A 307 10.81 -25.90 -2.46
CA ASP A 307 12.16 -26.10 -1.94
C ASP A 307 12.51 -25.19 -0.75
N CYS A 308 11.99 -23.98 -0.69
CA CYS A 308 12.16 -23.08 0.45
C CYS A 308 10.99 -22.10 0.58
N ILE A 309 10.30 -22.14 1.71
CA ILE A 309 9.23 -21.19 2.05
C ILE A 309 9.55 -20.39 3.31
N SER A 310 8.90 -19.23 3.44
CA SER A 310 8.91 -18.40 4.64
C SER A 310 7.49 -18.15 5.11
N PHE A 311 7.31 -18.20 6.43
CA PHE A 311 6.02 -18.01 7.09
C PHE A 311 6.19 -17.11 8.30
N ASP A 312 5.39 -16.05 8.37
CA ASP A 312 5.36 -15.14 9.51
C ASP A 312 3.96 -14.53 9.64
N THR A 313 3.45 -14.43 10.86
CA THR A 313 2.16 -13.79 11.11
C THR A 313 2.30 -12.29 11.35
N THR A 314 1.58 -11.51 10.57
CA THR A 314 1.51 -10.05 10.75
C THR A 314 0.15 -9.61 11.30
N TYR A 315 0.18 -8.92 12.44
CA TYR A 315 -1.01 -8.47 13.18
C TYR A 315 -1.52 -7.09 12.72
N MET A 316 -2.81 -6.81 12.98
CA MET A 316 -3.53 -5.56 12.64
C MET A 316 -3.54 -5.22 11.14
N THR A 317 -3.85 -6.20 10.30
CA THR A 317 -4.01 -5.99 8.86
C THR A 317 -5.47 -5.88 8.43
N ASN A 318 -6.43 -6.03 9.35
CA ASN A 318 -7.86 -5.97 9.07
C ASN A 318 -8.68 -5.47 10.27
N ALA A 319 -9.92 -5.07 9.98
CA ALA A 319 -10.89 -4.51 10.92
C ALA A 319 -11.15 -5.40 12.15
N TYR A 320 -10.97 -6.72 12.02
CA TYR A 320 -11.20 -7.72 13.08
C TYR A 320 -9.95 -8.04 13.89
N LYS A 321 -8.81 -7.44 13.52
CA LYS A 321 -7.49 -7.68 14.11
C LYS A 321 -7.07 -9.15 14.08
N MET A 322 -7.54 -9.91 13.11
CA MET A 322 -7.09 -11.29 12.91
C MET A 322 -5.62 -11.28 12.43
N PRO A 323 -4.73 -12.13 12.99
CA PRO A 323 -3.43 -12.39 12.41
C PRO A 323 -3.53 -12.77 10.93
N CYS A 324 -2.82 -12.04 10.07
CA CYS A 324 -2.61 -12.43 8.67
C CYS A 324 -1.40 -13.35 8.60
N ALA A 325 -1.54 -14.46 7.89
CA ALA A 325 -0.58 -15.54 7.82
C ALA A 325 -0.23 -15.82 6.34
N PRO A 326 0.54 -14.93 5.68
CA PRO A 326 1.00 -15.16 4.32
C PRO A 326 2.05 -16.28 4.30
N ILE A 327 1.96 -17.15 3.28
CA ILE A 327 2.99 -18.15 2.97
C ILE A 327 3.74 -17.66 1.75
N ILE A 328 5.06 -17.54 1.87
CA ILE A 328 5.89 -16.84 0.90
C ILE A 328 6.96 -17.77 0.34
N GLY A 329 7.15 -17.76 -0.97
CA GLY A 329 8.17 -18.53 -1.68
C GLY A 329 9.15 -17.63 -2.41
N ILE A 330 10.02 -18.28 -3.19
CA ILE A 330 10.96 -17.61 -4.09
C ILE A 330 10.70 -18.17 -5.50
N ASN A 331 10.52 -17.34 -6.53
CA ASN A 331 10.45 -17.85 -7.92
C ASN A 331 11.85 -18.02 -8.52
N ARG A 332 11.93 -18.48 -9.76
CA ARG A 332 13.21 -18.69 -10.48
C ARG A 332 14.04 -17.43 -10.74
N TYR A 333 13.44 -16.25 -10.67
CA TYR A 333 14.13 -14.97 -10.79
C TYR A 333 14.75 -14.53 -9.45
N GLY A 334 14.57 -15.33 -8.39
CA GLY A 334 14.98 -14.98 -7.03
C GLY A 334 14.09 -13.92 -6.38
N GLN A 335 12.89 -13.69 -6.93
CA GLN A 335 11.90 -12.75 -6.40
C GLN A 335 11.01 -13.44 -5.38
N THR A 336 10.48 -12.64 -4.45
CA THR A 336 9.52 -13.10 -3.45
C THR A 336 8.15 -13.27 -4.10
N ILE A 337 7.55 -14.46 -3.98
CA ILE A 337 6.20 -14.77 -4.47
C ILE A 337 5.28 -15.19 -3.32
N GLN A 338 3.98 -15.04 -3.51
CA GLN A 338 2.99 -15.52 -2.55
C GLN A 338 2.59 -16.94 -2.93
N LEU A 339 2.52 -17.83 -1.95
CA LEU A 339 2.13 -19.23 -2.11
C LEU A 339 0.77 -19.54 -1.48
N GLY A 340 0.12 -18.53 -0.93
CA GLY A 340 -1.16 -18.63 -0.21
C GLY A 340 -1.22 -17.65 0.94
N CYS A 341 -2.42 -17.46 1.49
CA CYS A 341 -2.62 -16.56 2.61
C CYS A 341 -3.83 -16.98 3.44
N GLY A 342 -3.77 -16.70 4.74
CA GLY A 342 -4.90 -16.93 5.63
C GLY A 342 -5.05 -15.88 6.72
N PHE A 343 -6.23 -15.87 7.33
CA PHE A 343 -6.50 -15.17 8.57
C PHE A 343 -6.85 -16.16 9.66
N LEU A 344 -6.24 -15.99 10.83
CA LEU A 344 -6.46 -16.86 11.99
C LEU A 344 -7.20 -16.11 13.09
N ARG A 345 -7.98 -16.81 13.92
CA ARG A 345 -8.61 -16.19 15.10
C ARG A 345 -7.57 -15.72 16.10
N ASN A 346 -6.51 -16.49 16.28
CA ASN A 346 -5.40 -16.22 17.19
C ASN A 346 -4.21 -17.14 16.88
N GLU A 347 -3.05 -16.78 17.43
CA GLU A 347 -1.77 -17.50 17.29
C GLU A 347 -1.71 -18.72 18.23
N ARG A 348 -2.67 -19.65 18.13
CA ARG A 348 -2.68 -20.92 18.87
C ARG A 348 -2.22 -22.06 17.97
N ILE A 349 -1.62 -23.09 18.57
CA ILE A 349 -1.17 -24.32 17.90
C ILE A 349 -2.26 -24.87 16.98
N SER A 350 -3.48 -25.07 17.51
CA SER A 350 -4.61 -25.64 16.75
C SER A 350 -4.99 -24.85 15.50
N ASN A 351 -4.76 -23.52 15.49
CA ASN A 351 -5.06 -22.68 14.34
C ASN A 351 -3.93 -22.69 13.31
N PHE A 352 -2.68 -22.81 13.74
CA PHE A 352 -1.55 -23.04 12.84
C PHE A 352 -1.58 -24.43 12.21
N VAL A 353 -1.92 -25.47 12.99
CA VAL A 353 -2.14 -26.83 12.48
C VAL A 353 -3.22 -26.82 11.41
N TRP A 354 -4.38 -26.19 11.70
CA TRP A 354 -5.44 -26.05 10.70
C TRP A 354 -4.95 -25.34 9.43
N LEU A 355 -4.20 -24.23 9.57
CA LEU A 355 -3.69 -23.48 8.43
C LEU A 355 -2.75 -24.33 7.56
N PHE A 356 -1.79 -25.00 8.17
CA PHE A 356 -0.82 -25.84 7.47
C PHE A 356 -1.46 -27.10 6.88
N GLU A 357 -2.49 -27.64 7.51
CA GLU A 357 -3.33 -28.70 6.94
C GLU A 357 -4.06 -28.24 5.68
N GLN A 358 -4.71 -27.07 5.72
CA GLN A 358 -5.39 -26.54 4.52
C GLN A 358 -4.40 -26.14 3.42
N PHE A 359 -3.21 -25.65 3.79
CA PHE A 359 -2.15 -25.39 2.83
C PHE A 359 -1.67 -26.69 2.17
N LEU A 360 -1.44 -27.74 2.94
CA LEU A 360 -1.01 -29.03 2.42
C LEU A 360 -2.07 -29.68 1.52
N ASP A 361 -3.35 -29.60 1.89
CA ASP A 361 -4.50 -30.01 1.05
C ASP A 361 -4.52 -29.23 -0.28
N ALA A 362 -4.33 -27.90 -0.22
CA ALA A 362 -4.27 -27.07 -1.41
C ALA A 362 -3.09 -27.41 -2.33
N MET A 363 -1.99 -27.91 -1.76
CA MET A 363 -0.76 -28.26 -2.48
C MET A 363 -0.65 -29.75 -2.82
N ASP A 364 -1.78 -30.47 -2.85
CA ASP A 364 -1.87 -31.89 -3.22
C ASP A 364 -0.97 -32.80 -2.36
N GLY A 365 -0.80 -32.45 -1.07
CA GLY A 365 0.04 -33.21 -0.14
C GLY A 365 1.53 -32.95 -0.28
N LEU A 366 1.97 -31.98 -1.09
CA LEU A 366 3.38 -31.66 -1.26
C LEU A 366 3.93 -30.83 -0.09
N HIS A 367 4.86 -31.40 0.67
CA HIS A 367 5.50 -30.72 1.80
C HIS A 367 6.58 -29.73 1.32
N PRO A 368 6.77 -28.59 2.01
CA PRO A 368 7.95 -27.76 1.78
C PRO A 368 9.22 -28.49 2.22
N LEU A 369 10.32 -28.39 1.48
CA LEU A 369 11.59 -29.00 1.93
C LEU A 369 12.22 -28.22 3.08
N ASN A 370 12.17 -26.89 2.99
CA ASN A 370 12.78 -25.98 3.96
C ASN A 370 11.77 -24.87 4.33
N ILE A 371 11.70 -24.53 5.62
CA ILE A 371 10.78 -23.52 6.15
C ILE A 371 11.48 -22.55 7.12
N ILE A 372 11.30 -21.25 6.87
CA ILE A 372 11.81 -20.17 7.72
C ILE A 372 10.66 -19.46 8.42
N THR A 373 10.67 -19.42 9.76
CA THR A 373 9.66 -18.71 10.54
C THR A 373 10.24 -17.73 11.55
N ASP A 374 9.41 -16.91 12.19
CA ASP A 374 9.79 -16.22 13.41
C ASP A 374 9.95 -17.20 14.59
N GLN A 375 10.39 -16.70 15.74
CA GLN A 375 10.57 -17.49 16.95
C GLN A 375 9.26 -17.65 17.71
N ASP A 376 8.40 -18.54 17.23
CA ASP A 376 7.12 -18.85 17.86
C ASP A 376 7.00 -20.36 18.18
N ALA A 377 6.68 -20.67 19.43
CA ALA A 377 6.57 -22.04 19.92
C ALA A 377 5.35 -22.77 19.34
N ALA A 378 4.24 -22.05 19.11
CA ALA A 378 3.04 -22.62 18.53
C ALA A 378 3.25 -22.96 17.04
N ILE A 379 3.91 -22.08 16.28
CA ILE A 379 4.32 -22.35 14.90
C ILE A 379 5.29 -23.52 14.85
N THR A 380 6.31 -23.54 15.71
CA THR A 380 7.27 -24.65 15.78
C THR A 380 6.57 -26.00 16.00
N THR A 381 5.63 -26.05 16.95
CA THR A 381 4.87 -27.28 17.24
C THR A 381 4.01 -27.69 16.05
N ALA A 382 3.30 -26.74 15.43
CA ALA A 382 2.46 -27.02 14.27
C ALA A 382 3.28 -27.51 13.05
N ILE A 383 4.50 -26.98 12.83
CA ILE A 383 5.41 -27.46 11.79
C ILE A 383 5.87 -28.89 12.09
N GLN A 384 6.19 -29.21 13.34
CA GLN A 384 6.59 -30.58 13.70
C GLN A 384 5.47 -31.59 13.47
N GLU A 385 4.21 -31.19 13.70
CA GLU A 385 3.03 -32.02 13.45
C GLU A 385 2.71 -32.16 11.95
N MET A 386 2.70 -31.05 11.21
CA MET A 386 2.24 -31.02 9.82
C MET A 386 3.34 -31.27 8.79
N PHE A 387 4.58 -30.94 9.10
CA PHE A 387 5.73 -30.99 8.20
C PHE A 387 6.95 -31.68 8.84
N PRO A 388 6.83 -32.95 9.28
CA PRO A 388 7.86 -33.63 10.07
C PRO A 388 9.20 -33.83 9.32
N ASN A 389 9.18 -33.84 7.99
CA ASN A 389 10.37 -34.03 7.15
C ASN A 389 11.01 -32.71 6.70
N SER A 390 10.41 -31.56 7.03
CA SER A 390 10.88 -30.26 6.59
C SER A 390 11.99 -29.73 7.50
N CYS A 391 13.02 -29.12 6.91
CA CYS A 391 14.03 -28.42 7.69
C CYS A 391 13.48 -27.08 8.18
N HIS A 392 13.21 -26.99 9.48
CA HIS A 392 12.74 -25.76 10.12
C HIS A 392 13.90 -24.94 10.68
N ARG A 393 13.90 -23.64 10.36
CA ARG A 393 14.78 -22.65 10.97
C ARG A 393 14.03 -21.40 11.38
N ASN A 394 14.53 -20.78 12.44
CA ASN A 394 14.10 -19.46 12.87
C ASN A 394 14.84 -18.38 12.07
N CYS A 395 14.12 -17.30 11.77
CA CYS A 395 14.63 -16.14 11.08
C CYS A 395 15.61 -15.40 11.98
N ARG A 396 16.88 -15.32 11.55
CA ARG A 396 17.96 -14.61 12.26
C ARG A 396 17.55 -13.18 12.64
N TRP A 397 16.94 -12.43 11.72
CA TRP A 397 16.57 -11.04 12.00
C TRP A 397 15.58 -10.94 13.16
N HIS A 398 14.57 -11.81 13.22
CA HIS A 398 13.61 -11.83 14.33
C HIS A 398 14.28 -12.19 15.67
N ILE A 399 15.19 -13.17 15.66
CA ILE A 399 15.98 -13.51 16.85
C ILE A 399 16.81 -12.31 17.31
N MET A 400 17.50 -11.64 16.40
CA MET A 400 18.35 -10.48 16.71
C MET A 400 17.55 -9.25 17.15
N GLN A 401 16.37 -8.99 16.54
CA GLN A 401 15.45 -7.95 16.99
C GLN A 401 14.94 -8.20 18.41
N ASN A 402 14.56 -9.44 18.72
CA ASN A 402 14.16 -9.83 20.07
C ASN A 402 15.31 -9.64 21.07
N ALA A 403 16.52 -10.07 20.69
CA ALA A 403 17.73 -9.88 21.48
C ALA A 403 18.05 -8.40 21.71
N GLN A 404 17.92 -7.54 20.69
CA GLN A 404 18.11 -6.09 20.84
C GLN A 404 17.07 -5.42 21.74
N GLY A 405 15.84 -5.94 21.79
CA GLY A 405 14.79 -5.45 22.69
C GLY A 405 14.98 -5.80 24.17
N SER A 406 15.86 -6.77 24.46
CA SER A 406 16.20 -7.28 25.80
C SER A 406 17.34 -6.48 26.47
N PRO A 407 17.71 -6.76 27.74
CA PRO A 407 18.90 -6.18 28.37
C PRO A 407 20.19 -6.37 27.57
N LEU A 408 20.28 -7.41 26.73
CA LEU A 408 21.40 -7.63 25.81
C LEU A 408 21.64 -6.47 24.84
N GLY A 409 20.60 -5.78 24.36
CA GLY A 409 20.77 -4.69 23.40
C GLY A 409 21.63 -3.54 23.93
N PRO A 410 21.25 -2.92 25.07
CA PRO A 410 22.08 -1.91 25.73
C PRO A 410 23.45 -2.43 26.18
N PHE A 411 23.57 -3.72 26.54
CA PHE A 411 24.84 -4.35 26.87
C PHE A 411 25.78 -4.39 25.66
N MET A 412 25.34 -4.99 24.55
CA MET A 412 26.13 -5.10 23.30
C MET A 412 26.51 -3.73 22.73
N ALA A 413 25.65 -2.71 22.92
CA ALA A 413 25.96 -1.33 22.51
C ALA A 413 27.14 -0.70 23.28
N LYS A 414 27.43 -1.17 24.50
CA LYS A 414 28.57 -0.72 25.31
C LYS A 414 29.84 -1.54 25.08
N HIS A 415 29.71 -2.75 24.54
CA HIS A 415 30.82 -3.68 24.30
C HIS A 415 31.04 -3.87 22.79
N GLU A 416 31.66 -2.88 22.14
CA GLU A 416 31.83 -2.85 20.68
C GLU A 416 32.63 -4.05 20.12
N GLU A 417 33.71 -4.44 20.79
CA GLU A 417 34.54 -5.58 20.39
C GLU A 417 33.77 -6.90 20.51
N LEU A 418 33.09 -7.14 21.64
CA LEU A 418 32.21 -8.30 21.83
C LEU A 418 31.11 -8.34 20.77
N ARG A 419 30.50 -7.18 20.46
CA ARG A 419 29.48 -7.06 19.41
C ARG A 419 30.02 -7.44 18.04
N ARG A 420 31.20 -6.94 17.67
CA ARG A 420 31.83 -7.26 16.39
C ARG A 420 32.11 -8.75 16.30
N GLU A 421 32.73 -9.31 17.33
CA GLU A 421 33.09 -10.72 17.41
C GLU A 421 31.85 -11.63 17.39
N PHE A 422 30.81 -11.30 18.16
CA PHE A 422 29.54 -12.02 18.15
C PHE A 422 28.92 -12.09 16.75
N ASN A 423 28.82 -10.95 16.06
CA ASN A 423 28.27 -10.92 14.70
C ASN A 423 29.14 -11.72 13.74
N GLU A 424 30.46 -11.63 13.89
CA GLU A 424 31.41 -12.39 13.08
C GLU A 424 31.23 -13.91 13.26
N ILE A 425 31.11 -14.37 14.51
CA ILE A 425 30.92 -15.78 14.84
C ILE A 425 29.58 -16.28 14.31
N VAL A 426 28.49 -15.54 14.54
CA VAL A 426 27.15 -15.94 14.11
C VAL A 426 27.05 -15.98 12.58
N ASP A 427 27.63 -15.01 11.87
CA ASP A 427 27.43 -14.86 10.43
C ASP A 427 28.47 -15.59 9.57
N TYR A 428 29.68 -15.83 10.10
CA TYR A 428 30.81 -16.34 9.33
C TYR A 428 31.43 -17.63 9.88
N SER A 429 30.77 -18.31 10.82
CA SER A 429 31.11 -19.72 11.12
C SER A 429 30.59 -20.63 10.01
N LEU A 430 31.43 -21.52 9.50
CA LEU A 430 31.08 -22.40 8.37
C LEU A 430 30.55 -23.77 8.82
N THR A 431 30.90 -24.20 10.03
CA THR A 431 30.48 -25.49 10.60
C THR A 431 29.97 -25.32 12.03
N PRO A 432 29.10 -26.21 12.52
CA PRO A 432 28.68 -26.21 13.92
C PRO A 432 29.89 -26.28 14.87
N VAL A 433 30.87 -27.13 14.59
CA VAL A 433 32.07 -27.29 15.43
C VAL A 433 32.86 -25.98 15.53
N GLU A 434 33.06 -25.29 14.40
CA GLU A 434 33.71 -23.98 14.40
C GLU A 434 32.91 -22.97 15.24
N PHE A 435 31.59 -22.92 15.07
CA PHE A 435 30.74 -22.03 15.85
C PHE A 435 30.88 -22.31 17.35
N GLU A 436 30.80 -23.57 17.78
CA GLU A 436 30.89 -23.96 19.19
C GLU A 436 32.21 -23.51 19.82
N ASN A 437 33.32 -23.75 19.13
CA ASN A 437 34.65 -23.36 19.61
C ASN A 437 34.78 -21.84 19.70
N ARG A 438 34.44 -21.11 18.62
CA ARG A 438 34.57 -19.65 18.58
C ARG A 438 33.64 -18.97 19.59
N TRP A 439 32.42 -19.49 19.75
CA TRP A 439 31.49 -19.00 20.77
C TRP A 439 32.07 -19.18 22.18
N GLY A 440 32.58 -20.37 22.50
CA GLY A 440 33.22 -20.65 23.79
C GLY A 440 34.39 -19.69 24.09
N GLU A 441 35.29 -19.51 23.12
CA GLU A 441 36.42 -18.58 23.23
C GLU A 441 35.96 -17.13 23.44
N MET A 442 34.93 -16.68 22.72
CA MET A 442 34.35 -15.34 22.89
C MET A 442 33.79 -15.16 24.32
N ILE A 443 33.04 -16.14 24.83
CA ILE A 443 32.45 -16.07 26.17
C ILE A 443 33.54 -15.96 27.24
N GLU A 444 34.61 -16.76 27.13
CA GLU A 444 35.75 -16.73 28.05
C GLU A 444 36.53 -15.42 27.96
N ARG A 445 36.89 -14.99 26.74
CA ARG A 445 37.72 -13.80 26.50
C ARG A 445 37.07 -12.51 27.00
N HIS A 446 35.76 -12.38 26.84
CA HIS A 446 35.03 -11.20 27.29
C HIS A 446 34.52 -11.34 28.73
N GLY A 447 34.70 -12.50 29.39
CA GLY A 447 34.28 -12.74 30.75
C GLY A 447 32.76 -12.62 30.96
N VAL A 448 31.97 -13.11 29.99
CA VAL A 448 30.51 -12.93 29.93
C VAL A 448 29.73 -14.24 30.15
N SER A 449 30.34 -15.20 30.84
CA SER A 449 29.76 -16.53 31.10
C SER A 449 28.50 -16.50 31.97
N ASP A 450 28.33 -15.46 32.78
CA ASP A 450 27.16 -15.22 33.64
C ASP A 450 26.01 -14.48 32.91
N ASN A 451 26.21 -14.07 31.66
CA ASN A 451 25.19 -13.35 30.89
C ASN A 451 24.06 -14.29 30.44
N THR A 452 22.91 -14.20 31.11
CA THR A 452 21.74 -15.05 30.86
C THR A 452 21.12 -14.85 29.47
N ASP A 453 21.24 -13.66 28.87
CA ASP A 453 20.69 -13.40 27.54
C ASP A 453 21.56 -14.07 26.44
N LEU A 454 22.89 -14.01 26.57
CA LEU A 454 23.81 -14.76 25.70
C LEU A 454 23.63 -16.27 25.86
N ALA A 455 23.50 -16.76 27.09
CA ALA A 455 23.17 -18.17 27.34
C ALA A 455 21.86 -18.58 26.66
N SER A 456 20.81 -17.75 26.74
CA SER A 456 19.53 -18.02 26.08
C SER A 456 19.64 -18.06 24.55
N LEU A 457 20.48 -17.22 23.95
CA LEU A 457 20.76 -17.28 22.50
C LEU A 457 21.54 -18.55 22.12
N TYR A 458 22.49 -18.95 22.95
CA TYR A 458 23.26 -20.16 22.76
C TYR A 458 22.38 -21.42 22.75
N GLU A 459 21.40 -21.52 23.66
CA GLU A 459 20.47 -22.66 23.72
C GLU A 459 19.68 -22.87 22.43
N ILE A 460 19.37 -21.79 21.71
CA ILE A 460 18.59 -21.85 20.46
C ILE A 460 19.45 -21.80 19.19
N ARG A 461 20.79 -21.80 19.31
CA ARG A 461 21.74 -21.59 18.20
C ARG A 461 21.49 -22.49 16.99
N ALA A 462 21.19 -23.76 17.22
CA ALA A 462 20.94 -24.76 16.18
C ALA A 462 19.68 -24.48 15.35
N LYS A 463 18.84 -23.53 15.79
CA LYS A 463 17.62 -23.12 15.07
C LYS A 463 17.81 -21.90 14.17
N PHE A 464 18.85 -21.09 14.34
CA PHE A 464 18.98 -19.83 13.58
C PHE A 464 20.38 -19.51 13.05
N VAL A 465 21.43 -20.12 13.61
CA VAL A 465 22.80 -19.88 13.18
C VAL A 465 23.03 -20.54 11.82
N PRO A 466 23.46 -19.80 10.78
CA PRO A 466 23.66 -20.33 9.43
C PRO A 466 24.52 -21.59 9.35
N ALA A 467 25.55 -21.73 10.21
CA ALA A 467 26.46 -22.87 10.25
C ALA A 467 25.76 -24.24 10.38
N TYR A 468 24.55 -24.28 10.96
CA TYR A 468 23.74 -25.50 11.11
C TYR A 468 22.88 -25.85 9.90
N PHE A 469 22.87 -24.99 8.87
CA PHE A 469 22.01 -25.12 7.68
C PHE A 469 22.80 -24.97 6.37
N MET A 470 24.14 -24.99 6.42
CA MET A 470 24.99 -24.78 5.24
C MET A 470 24.81 -25.88 4.18
N ASP A 471 24.32 -27.05 4.58
CA ASP A 471 23.96 -28.19 3.71
C ASP A 471 22.53 -28.13 3.16
N ARG A 472 21.77 -27.07 3.46
CA ARG A 472 20.35 -26.93 3.09
C ARG A 472 20.12 -25.76 2.14
N PHE A 473 19.18 -25.94 1.21
CA PHE A 473 18.81 -24.92 0.25
C PHE A 473 17.97 -23.83 0.91
N PHE A 474 18.63 -22.72 1.22
CA PHE A 474 18.02 -21.51 1.75
C PHE A 474 18.67 -20.34 1.00
N PRO A 475 18.16 -20.01 -0.20
CA PRO A 475 18.89 -19.13 -1.10
C PRO A 475 18.80 -17.67 -0.65
N PHE A 476 19.94 -16.99 -0.70
CA PHE A 476 20.05 -15.54 -0.53
C PHE A 476 19.66 -15.00 0.86
N LEU A 477 19.82 -15.83 1.90
CA LEU A 477 19.52 -15.51 3.32
C LEU A 477 20.18 -14.24 3.89
N GLN A 478 21.26 -13.76 3.27
CA GLN A 478 21.96 -12.55 3.70
C GLN A 478 21.21 -11.27 3.29
N THR A 479 20.22 -11.37 2.40
CA THR A 479 19.27 -10.27 2.15
C THR A 479 18.26 -10.24 3.32
N THR A 480 17.96 -9.05 3.87
CA THR A 480 17.02 -8.84 4.99
C THR A 480 15.79 -9.73 4.90
N ALA A 481 15.25 -10.19 6.04
CA ALA A 481 14.39 -11.35 6.00
C ALA A 481 13.23 -11.17 5.03
N ARG A 482 13.08 -12.15 4.13
CA ARG A 482 12.13 -12.10 3.02
C ARG A 482 10.70 -11.85 3.50
N SER A 483 10.32 -12.44 4.64
CA SER A 483 9.03 -12.20 5.28
C SER A 483 8.87 -10.76 5.77
N GLU A 484 9.91 -10.09 6.27
CA GLU A 484 9.84 -8.68 6.68
C GLU A 484 9.70 -7.75 5.48
N GLY A 485 10.49 -7.97 4.43
CA GLY A 485 10.38 -7.22 3.17
C GLY A 485 8.98 -7.34 2.59
N PHE A 486 8.44 -8.56 2.55
CA PHE A 486 7.08 -8.81 2.14
C PHE A 486 6.05 -8.15 3.06
N ASN A 487 6.17 -8.32 4.38
CA ASN A 487 5.26 -7.72 5.36
C ASN A 487 5.29 -6.18 5.30
N ALA A 488 6.43 -5.57 5.01
CA ALA A 488 6.56 -4.13 4.79
C ALA A 488 5.83 -3.69 3.52
N VAL A 489 5.96 -4.45 2.42
CA VAL A 489 5.17 -4.22 1.21
C VAL A 489 3.69 -4.38 1.51
N LEU A 490 3.26 -5.50 2.08
CA LEU A 490 1.86 -5.75 2.43
C LEU A 490 1.24 -4.62 3.28
N LYS A 491 1.96 -4.11 4.29
CA LYS A 491 1.50 -2.98 5.12
C LYS A 491 1.34 -1.66 4.36
N ARG A 492 2.01 -1.48 3.20
CA ARG A 492 1.79 -0.32 2.31
C ARG A 492 0.52 -0.48 1.48
N TYR A 493 0.12 -1.73 1.20
CA TYR A 493 -1.04 -2.06 0.36
C TYR A 493 -2.32 -2.25 1.14
N VAL A 494 -2.27 -2.42 2.45
CA VAL A 494 -3.42 -2.83 3.26
C VAL A 494 -3.68 -1.86 4.41
N ASP A 495 -4.93 -1.39 4.53
CA ASP A 495 -5.37 -0.60 5.70
C ASP A 495 -5.71 -1.55 6.87
N PRO A 496 -5.13 -1.34 8.08
CA PRO A 496 -5.48 -2.05 9.29
C PRO A 496 -6.98 -2.05 9.66
N ASN A 497 -7.76 -1.11 9.14
CA ASN A 497 -9.20 -1.00 9.36
C ASN A 497 -10.02 -1.54 8.18
N ALA A 498 -9.36 -2.08 7.14
CA ALA A 498 -10.02 -2.68 6.00
C ALA A 498 -10.79 -3.93 6.40
N SER A 499 -11.94 -4.12 5.77
CA SER A 499 -12.67 -5.38 5.76
C SER A 499 -11.81 -6.49 5.10
N LEU A 500 -12.09 -7.77 5.36
CA LEU A 500 -11.39 -8.89 4.74
C LEU A 500 -11.60 -8.93 3.22
N LEU A 501 -12.78 -8.54 2.70
CA LEU A 501 -12.99 -8.38 1.26
C LEU A 501 -12.10 -7.29 0.66
N ARG A 502 -12.00 -6.13 1.34
CA ARG A 502 -11.12 -5.05 0.88
C ARG A 502 -9.65 -5.50 0.94
N PHE A 503 -9.25 -6.21 1.99
CA PHE A 503 -7.92 -6.82 2.09
C PHE A 503 -7.65 -7.72 0.90
N PHE A 504 -8.54 -8.69 0.63
CA PHE A 504 -8.36 -9.67 -0.42
C PHE A 504 -8.22 -9.00 -1.80
N LYS A 505 -9.00 -7.96 -2.08
CA LYS A 505 -8.87 -7.20 -3.34
C LYS A 505 -7.52 -6.50 -3.49
N GLN A 506 -6.93 -6.02 -2.39
CA GLN A 506 -5.57 -5.44 -2.44
C GLN A 506 -4.51 -6.53 -2.55
N TYR A 507 -4.73 -7.67 -1.90
CA TYR A 507 -3.89 -8.86 -2.02
C TYR A 507 -3.77 -9.31 -3.49
N MET A 508 -4.90 -9.38 -4.21
CA MET A 508 -4.88 -9.72 -5.65
C MET A 508 -4.12 -8.70 -6.50
N LYS A 509 -4.24 -7.39 -6.21
CA LYS A 509 -3.46 -6.36 -6.91
C LYS A 509 -1.96 -6.47 -6.64
N LEU A 510 -1.58 -6.93 -5.45
CA LEU A 510 -0.18 -7.20 -5.13
C LEU A 510 0.34 -8.40 -5.92
N GLN A 511 -0.48 -9.44 -6.08
CA GLN A 511 -0.16 -10.61 -6.91
C GLN A 511 0.04 -10.21 -8.38
N GLU A 512 -0.90 -9.47 -8.97
CA GLU A 512 -0.81 -8.95 -10.34
C GLU A 512 0.49 -8.14 -10.56
N ARG A 513 0.94 -7.36 -9.56
CA ARG A 513 2.20 -6.62 -9.65
C ARG A 513 3.42 -7.54 -9.67
N ILE A 514 3.40 -8.63 -8.90
CA ILE A 514 4.48 -9.62 -8.89
C ILE A 514 4.57 -10.24 -10.29
N ASP A 515 3.43 -10.64 -10.87
CA ASP A 515 3.34 -11.21 -12.21
C ASP A 515 3.86 -10.24 -13.28
N ILE A 516 3.44 -8.96 -13.26
CA ILE A 516 3.95 -7.93 -14.19
C ILE A 516 5.48 -7.74 -14.06
N THR A 517 6.02 -7.89 -12.85
CA THR A 517 7.47 -7.78 -12.64
C THR A 517 8.20 -8.99 -13.22
N GLU A 518 7.58 -10.17 -13.16
CA GLU A 518 8.07 -11.39 -13.83
C GLU A 518 8.10 -11.22 -15.35
N ASP A 519 6.99 -10.77 -15.96
CA ASP A 519 6.91 -10.45 -17.39
C ASP A 519 7.99 -9.45 -17.82
N SER A 520 8.23 -8.42 -17.00
CA SER A 520 9.28 -7.44 -17.27
C SER A 520 10.67 -8.06 -17.26
N HIS A 521 10.93 -9.05 -16.40
CA HIS A 521 12.22 -9.75 -16.39
C HIS A 521 12.38 -10.70 -17.57
N GLU A 522 11.30 -11.36 -17.98
CA GLU A 522 11.28 -12.19 -19.19
C GLU A 522 11.55 -11.33 -20.43
N PHE A 523 10.81 -10.24 -20.62
CA PHE A 523 11.05 -9.30 -21.71
C PHE A 523 12.48 -8.76 -21.72
N MET A 524 13.01 -8.36 -20.55
CA MET A 524 14.40 -7.90 -20.47
C MET A 524 15.42 -8.99 -20.84
N GLY A 525 15.11 -10.27 -20.60
CA GLY A 525 15.96 -11.38 -21.00
C GLY A 525 15.96 -11.62 -22.52
N GLU A 526 14.82 -11.36 -23.18
CA GLU A 526 14.67 -11.54 -24.64
C GLU A 526 15.18 -10.35 -25.45
N ASP A 527 14.86 -9.12 -25.03
CA ASP A 527 15.09 -7.90 -25.82
C ASP A 527 16.44 -7.23 -25.52
N LYS A 528 16.97 -7.40 -24.29
CA LYS A 528 18.22 -6.75 -23.90
C LYS A 528 19.40 -7.69 -24.02
N THR A 529 20.40 -7.24 -24.78
CA THR A 529 21.74 -7.84 -24.75
C THR A 529 22.50 -7.31 -23.54
N LEU A 530 22.79 -8.21 -22.59
CA LEU A 530 23.76 -7.90 -21.56
C LEU A 530 25.18 -8.02 -22.12
N LYS A 531 26.06 -7.14 -21.65
CA LYS A 531 27.49 -7.31 -21.84
C LYS A 531 28.04 -8.26 -20.78
N THR A 532 28.81 -9.24 -21.23
CA THR A 532 29.71 -9.98 -20.36
C THR A 532 30.72 -9.01 -19.74
N TRP A 533 31.15 -9.31 -18.52
CA TRP A 533 32.16 -8.52 -17.83
C TRP A 533 33.57 -8.91 -18.28
N CYS A 534 33.77 -10.17 -18.67
CA CYS A 534 35.01 -10.69 -19.20
C CYS A 534 34.77 -11.68 -20.36
N ASP A 535 35.84 -12.07 -21.04
CA ASP A 535 35.78 -12.99 -22.18
C ASP A 535 35.83 -14.48 -21.75
N PHE A 536 35.50 -14.80 -20.49
CA PHE A 536 35.44 -16.19 -20.04
C PHE A 536 34.25 -16.91 -20.71
N PRO A 537 34.46 -18.05 -21.42
CA PRO A 537 33.37 -18.76 -22.09
C PRO A 537 32.24 -19.21 -21.15
N MET A 538 32.59 -19.52 -19.91
CA MET A 538 31.65 -19.80 -18.82
C MET A 538 30.64 -18.66 -18.58
N GLU A 539 31.06 -17.39 -18.71
CA GLU A 539 30.16 -16.25 -18.52
C GLU A 539 29.10 -16.20 -19.62
N GLU A 540 29.53 -16.36 -20.87
CA GLU A 540 28.63 -16.39 -22.04
C GLU A 540 27.65 -17.58 -21.96
N GLN A 541 28.15 -18.76 -21.60
CA GLN A 541 27.32 -19.95 -21.41
C GLN A 541 26.26 -19.71 -20.33
N VAL A 542 26.66 -19.23 -19.15
CA VAL A 542 25.73 -19.00 -18.04
C VAL A 542 24.74 -17.87 -18.34
N LEU A 543 25.14 -16.85 -19.11
CA LEU A 543 24.24 -15.80 -19.60
C LEU A 543 23.10 -16.37 -20.44
N SER A 544 23.39 -17.35 -21.31
CA SER A 544 22.36 -18.00 -22.13
C SER A 544 21.42 -18.94 -21.37
N ILE A 545 21.80 -19.34 -20.15
CA ILE A 545 21.10 -20.38 -19.38
C ILE A 545 20.32 -19.79 -18.21
N TYR A 546 20.89 -18.87 -17.45
CA TYR A 546 20.24 -18.30 -16.26
C TYR A 546 19.27 -17.19 -16.59
N THR A 547 18.24 -17.06 -15.75
CA THR A 547 17.40 -15.85 -15.79
C THR A 547 18.25 -14.62 -15.50
N LEU A 548 17.90 -13.50 -16.12
CA LEU A 548 18.67 -12.26 -16.06
C LEU A 548 19.05 -11.81 -14.62
N PRO A 549 18.13 -11.81 -13.63
CA PRO A 549 18.49 -11.45 -12.24
C PRO A 549 19.47 -12.42 -11.58
N ILE A 550 19.40 -13.71 -11.91
CA ILE A 550 20.32 -14.72 -11.40
C ILE A 550 21.68 -14.60 -12.09
N PHE A 551 21.73 -14.39 -13.41
CA PHE A 551 22.98 -14.11 -14.11
C PHE A 551 23.74 -12.94 -13.47
N ARG A 552 23.06 -11.84 -13.13
CA ARG A 552 23.71 -10.70 -12.44
C ARG A 552 24.34 -11.12 -11.11
N ARG A 553 23.70 -12.02 -10.34
CA ARG A 553 24.27 -12.56 -9.10
C ARG A 553 25.50 -13.42 -9.37
N PHE A 554 25.46 -14.24 -10.42
CA PHE A 554 26.62 -15.02 -10.86
C PHE A 554 27.77 -14.08 -11.30
N GLN A 555 27.50 -13.07 -12.11
CA GLN A 555 28.49 -12.09 -12.56
C GLN A 555 29.17 -11.36 -11.39
N LEU A 556 28.45 -11.10 -10.29
CA LEU A 556 29.07 -10.56 -9.07
C LEU A 556 30.06 -11.54 -8.44
N GLU A 557 29.76 -12.83 -8.42
CA GLU A 557 30.70 -13.87 -7.95
C GLU A 557 31.90 -14.00 -8.89
N LEU A 558 31.68 -13.88 -10.19
CA LEU A 558 32.75 -13.82 -11.20
C LEU A 558 33.64 -12.57 -11.00
N LYS A 559 33.09 -11.41 -10.66
CA LYS A 559 33.93 -10.24 -10.31
C LYS A 559 34.77 -10.50 -9.05
N LYS A 560 34.16 -11.10 -8.02
CA LYS A 560 34.81 -11.37 -6.73
C LYS A 560 35.97 -12.36 -6.80
N PHE A 561 36.01 -13.30 -7.76
CA PHE A 561 37.11 -14.28 -7.78
C PHE A 561 38.47 -13.60 -7.98
N THR A 562 38.51 -12.46 -8.68
CA THR A 562 39.73 -11.66 -8.86
C THR A 562 40.30 -11.09 -7.57
N SER A 563 39.50 -11.04 -6.50
CA SER A 563 39.89 -10.55 -5.18
C SER A 563 40.59 -11.60 -4.31
N TYR A 564 40.87 -12.79 -4.86
CA TYR A 564 41.52 -13.89 -4.15
C TYR A 564 42.84 -14.33 -4.80
N ASN A 565 43.82 -14.62 -3.95
CA ASN A 565 44.98 -15.45 -4.28
C ASN A 565 44.59 -16.94 -4.17
N ILE A 566 45.39 -17.80 -4.79
CA ILE A 566 45.19 -19.25 -4.74
C ILE A 566 46.51 -19.95 -4.44
N GLN A 567 46.46 -20.97 -3.59
CA GLN A 567 47.56 -21.87 -3.31
C GLN A 567 47.05 -23.32 -3.41
N GLN A 568 47.75 -24.16 -4.16
CA GLN A 568 47.50 -25.59 -4.15
C GLN A 568 48.20 -26.22 -2.94
N ILE A 569 47.44 -26.86 -2.06
CA ILE A 569 47.95 -27.51 -0.85
C ILE A 569 48.36 -28.95 -1.17
N ASN A 570 47.54 -29.65 -1.94
CA ASN A 570 47.82 -30.99 -2.46
C ASN A 570 47.05 -31.20 -3.79
N PRO A 571 47.21 -32.34 -4.49
CA PRO A 571 46.58 -32.56 -5.80
C PRO A 571 45.06 -32.32 -5.85
N SER A 572 44.35 -32.56 -4.75
CA SER A 572 42.89 -32.44 -4.65
C SER A 572 42.41 -31.32 -3.73
N LEU A 573 43.29 -30.49 -3.16
CA LEU A 573 42.95 -29.47 -2.18
C LEU A 573 43.64 -28.14 -2.50
N PHE A 574 42.83 -27.11 -2.58
CA PHE A 574 43.24 -25.73 -2.82
C PHE A 574 42.80 -24.85 -1.66
N GLU A 575 43.58 -23.82 -1.38
CA GLU A 575 43.23 -22.75 -0.47
C GLU A 575 43.21 -21.42 -1.23
N VAL A 576 42.18 -20.62 -1.04
CA VAL A 576 42.09 -19.27 -1.57
C VAL A 576 42.07 -18.26 -0.43
N SER A 577 42.89 -17.23 -0.54
CA SER A 577 43.03 -16.18 0.47
C SER A 577 42.69 -14.81 -0.13
N PRO A 578 41.97 -13.93 0.58
CA PRO A 578 41.75 -12.57 0.14
C PRO A 578 43.07 -11.86 -0.24
N ILE A 579 43.09 -11.14 -1.37
CA ILE A 579 44.26 -10.31 -1.76
C ILE A 579 44.38 -9.09 -0.85
N ARG A 580 43.24 -8.53 -0.47
CA ARG A 580 43.11 -7.44 0.50
C ARG A 580 42.58 -7.99 1.83
N ASN A 581 42.38 -7.12 2.82
CA ASN A 581 41.95 -7.52 4.16
C ASN A 581 40.63 -8.33 4.21
N ALA A 582 39.66 -8.04 3.34
CA ALA A 582 38.39 -8.76 3.29
C ALA A 582 37.71 -8.65 1.92
N VAL A 583 36.88 -9.64 1.60
CA VAL A 583 36.01 -9.62 0.41
C VAL A 583 34.55 -9.50 0.83
N PHE A 584 33.81 -8.59 0.19
CA PHE A 584 32.41 -8.35 0.50
C PHE A 584 31.56 -9.63 0.37
N GLY A 585 30.83 -9.95 1.45
CA GLY A 585 30.01 -11.16 1.58
C GLY A 585 30.76 -12.43 2.04
N TYR A 586 32.10 -12.38 2.10
CA TYR A 586 32.93 -13.52 2.50
C TYR A 586 33.92 -13.21 3.65
N GLY A 587 34.10 -11.95 4.01
CA GLY A 587 34.98 -11.54 5.12
C GLY A 587 36.47 -11.70 4.80
N ALA A 588 37.28 -11.79 5.85
CA ALA A 588 38.75 -11.83 5.81
C ALA A 588 39.36 -13.24 5.74
N ARG A 589 38.51 -14.27 5.70
CA ARG A 589 38.90 -15.67 5.88
C ARG A 589 39.45 -16.30 4.59
N ASN A 590 40.36 -17.27 4.75
CA ASN A 590 40.76 -18.21 3.70
C ASN A 590 39.74 -19.34 3.55
N TYR A 591 39.50 -19.77 2.31
CA TYR A 591 38.54 -20.83 2.01
C TYR A 591 39.25 -22.01 1.37
N ARG A 592 38.86 -23.21 1.79
CA ARG A 592 39.36 -24.47 1.22
C ARG A 592 38.39 -25.05 0.20
N ILE A 593 38.95 -25.54 -0.90
CA ILE A 593 38.24 -26.13 -2.01
C ILE A 593 38.82 -27.50 -2.28
N THR A 594 37.98 -28.52 -2.16
CA THR A 594 38.32 -29.88 -2.59
C THR A 594 37.94 -30.01 -4.05
N ALA A 595 38.85 -30.52 -4.88
CA ALA A 595 38.65 -30.69 -6.31
C ALA A 595 39.02 -32.11 -6.76
N ASN A 596 38.06 -32.81 -7.37
CA ASN A 596 38.31 -33.99 -8.19
C ASN A 596 38.44 -33.54 -9.65
N LEU A 597 39.68 -33.39 -10.10
CA LEU A 597 40.03 -32.88 -11.43
C LEU A 597 39.71 -33.85 -12.58
N GLU A 598 39.41 -35.12 -12.29
CA GLU A 598 39.01 -36.11 -13.30
C GLU A 598 37.51 -36.05 -13.59
N GLN A 599 36.71 -35.61 -12.62
CA GLN A 599 35.26 -35.56 -12.69
C GLN A 599 34.71 -34.13 -12.79
N ASP A 600 35.59 -33.13 -12.87
CA ASP A 600 35.27 -31.70 -12.79
C ASP A 600 34.36 -31.37 -11.58
N GLU A 601 34.67 -31.97 -10.44
CA GLU A 601 33.93 -31.80 -9.20
C GLU A 601 34.71 -30.95 -8.20
N TYR A 602 34.11 -29.85 -7.81
CA TYR A 602 34.63 -28.86 -6.89
C TYR A 602 33.65 -28.64 -5.74
N SER A 603 34.16 -28.70 -4.51
CA SER A 603 33.40 -28.43 -3.30
C SER A 603 34.15 -27.42 -2.45
N CYS A 604 33.49 -26.33 -2.07
CA CYS A 604 34.06 -25.28 -1.24
C CYS A 604 33.40 -25.28 0.14
N GLU A 605 34.21 -25.12 1.19
CA GLU A 605 33.74 -25.04 2.58
C GLU A 605 32.77 -23.87 2.86
N CYS A 606 32.67 -22.89 1.95
CA CYS A 606 31.66 -21.83 2.06
C CYS A 606 30.23 -22.31 1.79
N CYS A 607 30.06 -23.53 1.24
CA CYS A 607 28.79 -24.18 0.92
C CYS A 607 27.80 -23.36 0.07
N LYS A 608 28.25 -22.31 -0.62
CA LYS A 608 27.36 -21.40 -1.36
C LYS A 608 26.53 -22.12 -2.41
N PHE A 609 27.11 -23.09 -3.12
CA PHE A 609 26.38 -23.84 -4.14
C PHE A 609 25.24 -24.66 -3.52
N THR A 610 25.50 -25.38 -2.43
CA THR A 610 24.46 -26.14 -1.72
C THR A 610 23.38 -25.23 -1.12
N ARG A 611 23.79 -24.09 -0.56
CA ARG A 611 22.88 -23.15 0.11
C ARG A 611 22.04 -22.31 -0.84
N ASP A 612 22.69 -21.73 -1.86
CA ASP A 612 22.09 -20.75 -2.77
C ASP A 612 21.80 -21.32 -4.17
N GLY A 613 22.29 -22.51 -4.50
CA GLY A 613 22.23 -23.06 -5.87
C GLY A 613 23.12 -22.32 -6.87
N LEU A 614 24.04 -21.47 -6.38
CA LEU A 614 24.96 -20.69 -7.20
C LEU A 614 26.40 -20.92 -6.77
N ILE A 615 27.27 -21.11 -7.74
CA ILE A 615 28.70 -21.33 -7.50
C ILE A 615 29.33 -20.09 -6.84
N CYS A 616 30.29 -20.30 -5.94
CA CYS A 616 31.01 -19.19 -5.31
C CYS A 616 32.23 -18.76 -6.12
N CYS A 617 32.66 -17.52 -5.89
CA CYS A 617 33.90 -16.98 -6.43
C CYS A 617 35.13 -17.86 -6.11
N HIS A 618 35.14 -18.60 -5.00
CA HIS A 618 36.26 -19.47 -4.63
C HIS A 618 36.42 -20.65 -5.58
N ILE A 619 35.32 -21.31 -5.94
CA ILE A 619 35.36 -22.41 -6.91
C ILE A 619 35.74 -21.88 -8.29
N ILE A 620 35.18 -20.73 -8.70
CA ILE A 620 35.55 -20.07 -9.96
C ILE A 620 37.06 -19.79 -10.01
N LYS A 621 37.67 -19.30 -8.91
CA LYS A 621 39.11 -19.07 -8.82
C LYS A 621 39.92 -20.35 -9.06
N VAL A 622 39.50 -21.48 -8.49
CA VAL A 622 40.16 -22.77 -8.66
C VAL A 622 39.98 -23.30 -10.09
N MET A 623 38.76 -23.26 -10.64
CA MET A 623 38.48 -23.64 -12.02
C MET A 623 39.35 -22.88 -13.02
N SER A 624 39.45 -21.56 -12.84
CA SER A 624 40.31 -20.68 -13.65
C SER A 624 41.79 -21.03 -13.52
N ALA A 625 42.27 -21.33 -12.32
CA ALA A 625 43.68 -21.64 -12.08
C ALA A 625 44.10 -23.03 -12.58
N VAL A 626 43.20 -24.02 -12.51
CA VAL A 626 43.43 -25.36 -13.07
C VAL A 626 43.50 -25.30 -14.60
N GLY A 627 42.78 -24.37 -15.23
CA GLY A 627 42.83 -24.12 -16.67
C GLY A 627 42.19 -25.22 -17.53
N LYS A 628 41.44 -26.15 -16.94
CA LYS A 628 40.74 -27.24 -17.65
C LYS A 628 39.24 -27.00 -17.83
N VAL A 629 38.69 -25.98 -17.16
CA VAL A 629 37.25 -25.69 -17.14
C VAL A 629 37.01 -24.38 -17.89
N GLU A 630 36.67 -24.50 -19.17
CA GLU A 630 36.34 -23.34 -20.02
C GLU A 630 34.87 -22.91 -19.85
N VAL A 631 33.98 -23.88 -19.63
CA VAL A 631 32.54 -23.72 -19.46
C VAL A 631 32.09 -24.30 -18.12
N MET A 632 30.98 -23.80 -17.57
CA MET A 632 30.38 -24.29 -16.33
C MET A 632 30.01 -25.77 -16.47
N PRO A 633 30.53 -26.66 -15.61
CA PRO A 633 30.09 -28.05 -15.58
C PRO A 633 28.60 -28.13 -15.25
N GLN A 634 27.86 -28.99 -15.96
CA GLN A 634 26.39 -29.06 -15.87
C GLN A 634 25.88 -29.26 -14.44
N ARG A 635 26.63 -29.97 -13.59
CA ARG A 635 26.31 -30.18 -12.17
C ARG A 635 26.18 -28.89 -11.35
N TYR A 636 26.80 -27.79 -11.80
CA TYR A 636 26.75 -26.47 -11.14
C TYR A 636 25.72 -25.53 -11.76
N ILE A 637 24.96 -26.00 -12.75
CA ILE A 637 23.85 -25.29 -13.36
C ILE A 637 22.56 -25.83 -12.77
N LEU A 638 21.98 -25.08 -11.84
CA LEU A 638 20.76 -25.51 -11.16
C LEU A 638 19.53 -25.12 -12.00
N PRO A 639 18.68 -26.08 -12.43
CA PRO A 639 17.46 -25.77 -13.21
C PRO A 639 16.54 -24.76 -12.55
N ARG A 640 16.60 -24.69 -11.21
CA ARG A 640 15.90 -23.72 -10.36
C ARG A 640 16.08 -22.26 -10.77
N TRP A 641 17.23 -21.93 -11.34
CA TRP A 641 17.64 -20.58 -11.72
C TRP A 641 17.73 -20.37 -13.23
N SER A 642 17.62 -21.46 -13.99
CA SER A 642 17.71 -21.46 -15.45
C SER A 642 16.41 -21.03 -16.10
N ILE A 643 16.50 -20.49 -17.31
CA ILE A 643 15.40 -20.30 -18.27
C ILE A 643 14.90 -21.71 -18.66
N PRO A 644 13.58 -21.92 -18.85
CA PRO A 644 13.08 -23.25 -19.17
C PRO A 644 13.45 -23.57 -20.62
N PRO A 645 13.71 -24.85 -20.95
CA PRO A 645 13.78 -25.26 -22.34
C PRO A 645 12.47 -24.88 -23.07
N PRO A 646 12.51 -24.53 -24.36
CA PRO A 646 11.32 -24.19 -25.14
C PRO A 646 10.21 -25.27 -25.10
N ASP A 647 10.60 -26.53 -24.89
CA ASP A 647 9.72 -27.69 -24.87
C ASP A 647 9.07 -27.96 -23.49
N ILE A 648 9.51 -27.26 -22.43
CA ILE A 648 8.87 -27.32 -21.11
C ILE A 648 7.85 -26.18 -21.05
N HIS A 649 6.59 -26.50 -21.31
CA HIS A 649 5.47 -25.67 -20.86
C HIS A 649 5.49 -25.65 -19.33
N ILE A 650 6.16 -24.65 -18.75
CA ILE A 650 5.61 -24.07 -17.51
C ILE A 650 4.19 -23.65 -17.92
N PRO A 651 3.15 -23.91 -17.11
CA PRO A 651 1.86 -23.29 -17.35
C PRO A 651 2.12 -21.79 -17.31
N GLN A 652 2.40 -21.20 -18.47
CA GLN A 652 2.15 -19.81 -18.68
C GLN A 652 0.66 -19.71 -18.34
N THR A 653 0.31 -18.77 -17.47
CA THR A 653 -0.98 -18.14 -17.64
C THR A 653 -0.99 -17.83 -19.13
N GLU A 654 -1.75 -18.60 -19.94
CA GLU A 654 -2.01 -18.20 -21.32
C GLU A 654 -2.23 -16.70 -21.17
N PRO A 655 -1.49 -15.84 -21.93
CA PRO A 655 -1.76 -14.43 -21.85
C PRO A 655 -3.27 -14.36 -21.82
N GLN A 656 -3.83 -13.66 -20.84
CA GLN A 656 -5.19 -13.23 -21.03
C GLN A 656 -5.11 -12.40 -22.31
N GLN A 657 -5.18 -13.07 -23.47
CA GLN A 657 -5.87 -12.62 -24.64
C GLN A 657 -7.14 -12.16 -24.00
N MET A 658 -7.21 -10.85 -23.79
CA MET A 658 -8.42 -10.19 -23.35
C MET A 658 -9.54 -10.93 -24.05
N PRO A 659 -10.39 -11.68 -23.32
CA PRO A 659 -11.14 -12.76 -23.93
C PRO A 659 -11.82 -12.19 -25.16
N ALA A 660 -11.40 -12.66 -26.34
CA ALA A 660 -12.05 -12.35 -27.60
C ALA A 660 -13.38 -13.11 -27.58
N GLY A 661 -14.27 -12.65 -26.70
CA GLY A 661 -15.22 -13.51 -25.99
C GLY A 661 -15.91 -12.81 -24.83
N LYS A 662 -16.48 -11.62 -25.10
CA LYS A 662 -17.41 -10.85 -24.25
C LYS A 662 -16.90 -10.50 -22.84
N LEU A 663 -16.05 -9.48 -22.76
CA LEU A 663 -16.02 -8.55 -21.61
C LEU A 663 -17.44 -8.34 -21.07
N SER A 664 -17.64 -8.45 -19.76
CA SER A 664 -18.93 -8.16 -19.15
C SER A 664 -19.37 -6.74 -19.53
N ARG A 665 -20.68 -6.45 -19.48
CA ARG A 665 -21.20 -5.09 -19.72
C ARG A 665 -20.52 -4.05 -18.82
N LYS A 666 -20.05 -4.46 -17.64
CA LYS A 666 -19.34 -3.60 -16.68
C LYS A 666 -17.92 -3.30 -17.15
N GLU A 667 -17.17 -4.30 -17.58
CA GLU A 667 -15.79 -4.15 -18.05
C GLU A 667 -15.72 -3.40 -19.38
N MET A 668 -16.62 -3.70 -20.34
CA MET A 668 -16.75 -2.92 -21.57
C MET A 668 -16.99 -1.44 -21.29
N ARG A 669 -17.82 -1.13 -20.28
CA ARG A 669 -18.10 0.25 -19.89
C ARG A 669 -16.87 0.90 -19.27
N LEU A 670 -16.11 0.18 -18.47
CA LEU A 670 -14.87 0.66 -17.85
C LEU A 670 -13.79 0.92 -18.91
N LEU A 671 -13.61 0.01 -19.87
CA LEU A 671 -12.69 0.17 -20.99
C LEU A 671 -13.05 1.40 -21.84
N ARG A 672 -14.32 1.55 -22.22
CA ARG A 672 -14.79 2.75 -22.96
C ARG A 672 -14.53 4.03 -22.18
N TYR A 673 -14.80 4.03 -20.88
CA TYR A 673 -14.52 5.17 -20.01
C TYR A 673 -13.01 5.49 -19.96
N GLY A 674 -12.17 4.47 -19.83
CA GLY A 674 -10.71 4.62 -19.84
C GLY A 674 -10.20 5.23 -21.15
N ASN A 675 -10.63 4.70 -22.30
CA ASN A 675 -10.23 5.21 -23.61
C ASN A 675 -10.68 6.67 -23.81
N LEU A 676 -11.96 6.97 -23.54
CA LEU A 676 -12.47 8.33 -23.63
C LEU A 676 -11.73 9.29 -22.70
N THR A 677 -11.39 8.87 -21.49
CA THR A 677 -10.64 9.72 -20.55
C THR A 677 -9.25 10.06 -21.10
N LYS A 678 -8.55 9.10 -21.71
CA LYS A 678 -7.24 9.33 -22.36
C LYS A 678 -7.37 10.31 -23.53
N ASP A 679 -8.38 10.14 -24.37
CA ASP A 679 -8.59 11.01 -25.53
C ASP A 679 -8.99 12.43 -25.11
N PHE A 680 -9.89 12.56 -24.13
CA PHE A 680 -10.24 13.86 -23.55
C PHE A 680 -9.07 14.50 -22.81
N ALA A 681 -8.20 13.73 -22.16
CA ALA A 681 -6.99 14.26 -21.52
C ALA A 681 -6.02 14.85 -22.55
N LYS A 682 -5.78 14.14 -23.67
CA LYS A 682 -4.98 14.68 -24.79
C LYS A 682 -5.56 15.98 -25.34
N LEU A 683 -6.88 16.01 -25.53
CA LEU A 683 -7.57 17.22 -25.99
C LEU A 683 -7.47 18.36 -24.97
N ALA A 684 -7.58 18.07 -23.68
CA ALA A 684 -7.49 19.05 -22.60
C ALA A 684 -6.12 19.73 -22.56
N VAL A 685 -5.02 18.98 -22.77
CA VAL A 685 -3.65 19.53 -22.87
C VAL A 685 -3.55 20.57 -23.98
N ASN A 686 -4.14 20.29 -25.15
CA ASN A 686 -4.14 21.24 -26.26
C ASN A 686 -5.09 22.42 -25.99
N ALA A 687 -6.25 22.16 -25.37
CA ALA A 687 -7.24 23.17 -25.07
C ALA A 687 -6.72 24.22 -24.08
N CYS A 688 -5.92 23.81 -23.08
CA CYS A 688 -5.39 24.72 -22.06
C CYS A 688 -4.20 25.58 -22.51
N ALA A 689 -3.76 25.45 -23.78
CA ALA A 689 -2.62 26.22 -24.30
C ALA A 689 -2.93 27.72 -24.49
N SER A 690 -4.20 28.11 -24.69
CA SER A 690 -4.63 29.50 -24.84
C SER A 690 -6.10 29.69 -24.46
N GLU A 691 -6.51 30.92 -24.17
CA GLU A 691 -7.93 31.23 -23.91
C GLU A 691 -8.83 30.88 -25.10
N LYS A 692 -8.37 31.10 -26.33
CA LYS A 692 -9.12 30.80 -27.55
C LYS A 692 -9.40 29.30 -27.70
N THR A 693 -8.40 28.47 -27.43
CA THR A 693 -8.53 27.00 -27.51
C THR A 693 -9.39 26.45 -26.36
N ASP A 694 -9.33 27.05 -25.16
CA ASP A 694 -10.20 26.70 -24.03
C ASP A 694 -11.67 27.04 -24.35
N GLU A 695 -11.93 28.20 -24.94
CA GLU A 695 -13.28 28.62 -25.31
C GLU A 695 -13.90 27.68 -26.37
N VAL A 696 -13.12 27.30 -27.38
CA VAL A 696 -13.53 26.30 -28.39
C VAL A 696 -13.84 24.96 -27.72
N ALA A 697 -12.96 24.47 -26.86
CA ALA A 697 -13.18 23.21 -26.15
C ALA A 697 -14.46 23.26 -25.31
N ARG A 698 -14.67 24.33 -24.52
CA ARG A 698 -15.88 24.52 -23.70
C ARG A 698 -17.14 24.59 -24.54
N LYS A 699 -17.11 25.26 -25.70
CA LYS A 699 -18.24 25.30 -26.64
C LYS A 699 -18.64 23.90 -27.09
N HIS A 700 -17.68 23.08 -27.51
CA HIS A 700 -17.95 21.71 -27.95
C HIS A 700 -18.36 20.79 -26.81
N MET A 701 -17.80 20.96 -25.61
CA MET A 701 -18.25 20.23 -24.41
C MET A 701 -19.73 20.50 -24.10
N ARG A 702 -20.16 21.77 -24.14
CA ARG A 702 -21.58 22.14 -23.94
C ARG A 702 -22.48 21.53 -25.02
N ALA A 703 -22.04 21.51 -26.27
CA ALA A 703 -22.78 20.88 -27.36
C ALA A 703 -22.95 19.37 -27.12
N MET A 704 -21.88 18.67 -26.75
CA MET A 704 -21.93 17.24 -26.41
C MET A 704 -22.86 16.96 -25.21
N GLU A 705 -22.81 17.78 -24.16
CA GLU A 705 -23.72 17.65 -23.01
C GLU A 705 -25.19 17.82 -23.39
N ALA A 706 -25.49 18.76 -24.30
CA ALA A 706 -26.83 18.99 -24.81
C ALA A 706 -27.32 17.77 -25.62
N GLU A 707 -26.47 17.21 -26.49
CA GLU A 707 -26.78 15.99 -27.25
C GLU A 707 -27.02 14.79 -26.34
N PHE A 708 -26.16 14.54 -25.34
CA PHE A 708 -26.36 13.47 -24.37
C PHE A 708 -27.66 13.63 -23.57
N SER A 709 -28.02 14.87 -23.23
CA SER A 709 -29.28 15.17 -22.53
C SER A 709 -30.49 14.92 -23.42
N ALA A 710 -30.42 15.28 -24.70
CA ALA A 710 -31.45 14.99 -25.69
C ALA A 710 -31.64 13.48 -25.88
N MET A 711 -30.56 12.71 -26.01
CA MET A 711 -30.61 11.24 -26.13
C MET A 711 -31.23 10.59 -24.88
N LYS A 712 -30.88 11.05 -23.67
CA LYS A 712 -31.49 10.56 -22.43
C LYS A 712 -32.99 10.84 -22.39
N LYS A 713 -33.42 12.03 -22.83
CA LYS A 713 -34.83 12.41 -22.91
C LYS A 713 -35.59 11.52 -23.90
N GLN A 714 -35.05 11.32 -25.09
CA GLN A 714 -35.63 10.43 -26.11
C GLN A 714 -35.77 8.99 -25.59
N ALA A 715 -34.75 8.45 -24.91
CA ALA A 715 -34.80 7.12 -24.32
C ALA A 715 -35.86 7.01 -23.21
N ALA A 716 -35.97 8.03 -22.35
CA ALA A 716 -37.00 8.08 -21.30
C ALA A 716 -38.42 8.16 -21.88
N ASP A 717 -38.61 8.95 -22.94
CA ASP A 717 -39.89 9.09 -23.63
C ASP A 717 -40.27 7.81 -24.39
N ALA A 718 -39.30 7.09 -24.98
CA ALA A 718 -39.50 5.77 -25.56
C ALA A 718 -39.91 4.72 -24.52
N LEU A 719 -39.30 4.75 -23.32
CA LEU A 719 -39.65 3.86 -22.21
C LEU A 719 -41.08 4.12 -21.71
N LYS A 720 -41.48 5.41 -21.61
CA LYS A 720 -42.85 5.82 -21.25
C LYS A 720 -43.87 5.38 -22.30
N ARG A 721 -43.54 5.47 -23.59
CA ARG A 721 -44.40 4.96 -24.69
C ARG A 721 -44.57 3.45 -24.63
N LYS A 722 -43.49 2.68 -24.36
CA LYS A 722 -43.57 1.22 -24.16
C LYS A 722 -44.39 0.82 -22.93
N LYS A 723 -44.32 1.59 -21.84
CA LYS A 723 -45.19 1.38 -20.66
C LYS A 723 -46.66 1.66 -20.96
N LYS A 724 -46.96 2.76 -21.65
CA LYS A 724 -48.34 3.08 -22.10
C LYS A 724 -48.92 2.03 -23.04
N GLN A 725 -48.11 1.42 -23.92
CA GLN A 725 -48.57 0.34 -24.80
C GLN A 725 -48.81 -0.99 -24.08
N LYS A 726 -48.16 -1.24 -22.94
CA LYS A 726 -48.40 -2.44 -22.11
C LYS A 726 -49.65 -2.34 -21.23
N GLU A 727 -50.15 -1.14 -20.96
CA GLU A 727 -51.38 -0.90 -20.19
C GLU A 727 -52.65 -0.87 -21.06
N THR A 728 -52.54 -0.96 -22.39
CA THR A 728 -53.67 -0.90 -23.34
C THR A 728 -54.04 -2.24 -23.99
N VAL A 729 -53.63 -3.38 -23.43
CA VAL A 729 -54.07 -4.71 -23.89
C VAL A 729 -55.06 -5.28 -22.86
N PRO A 730 -56.33 -5.60 -23.22
CA PRO A 730 -57.29 -6.18 -22.29
C PRO A 730 -57.00 -7.68 -22.05
N PRO A 731 -57.41 -8.23 -20.88
CA PRO A 731 -57.16 -9.62 -20.55
C PRO A 731 -58.15 -10.53 -21.28
N CYS A 732 -57.66 -11.59 -21.93
CA CYS A 732 -58.52 -12.68 -22.39
C CYS A 732 -57.96 -14.03 -21.95
N ALA A 733 -58.80 -14.69 -21.15
CA ALA A 733 -59.03 -16.12 -20.94
C ALA A 733 -57.85 -17.05 -20.58
N GLU A 734 -58.01 -17.61 -19.39
CA GLU A 734 -57.49 -18.87 -18.89
C GLU A 734 -57.65 -20.03 -19.89
N HIS A 735 -56.61 -20.86 -20.02
CA HIS A 735 -56.80 -22.29 -20.24
C HIS A 735 -55.86 -23.05 -19.30
N ALA A 736 -56.47 -23.82 -18.42
CA ALA A 736 -55.85 -24.86 -17.63
C ALA A 736 -55.50 -26.05 -18.53
N GLU A 737 -54.33 -26.65 -18.32
CA GLU A 737 -54.13 -28.07 -18.58
C GLU A 737 -53.06 -28.64 -17.65
N THR A 738 -53.34 -29.87 -17.27
CA THR A 738 -52.90 -30.66 -16.13
C THR A 738 -51.66 -31.51 -16.41
N THR A 739 -51.00 -31.94 -15.31
CA THR A 739 -50.24 -33.20 -15.14
C THR A 739 -48.94 -33.35 -15.96
N GLU A 740 -47.79 -33.86 -15.46
CA GLU A 740 -47.53 -35.02 -14.63
C GLU A 740 -46.17 -34.89 -13.89
N ASN A 741 -46.09 -35.46 -12.69
CA ASN A 741 -44.83 -35.96 -12.11
C ASN A 741 -44.47 -37.29 -12.80
N PRO A 742 -43.19 -37.67 -12.84
CA PRO A 742 -42.84 -38.86 -12.07
C PRO A 742 -41.53 -38.77 -11.27
N SER A 743 -41.51 -39.64 -10.27
CA SER A 743 -40.57 -39.83 -9.17
C SER A 743 -39.37 -40.73 -9.49
N SER A 744 -38.26 -40.41 -8.80
CA SER A 744 -37.27 -41.28 -8.12
C SER A 744 -36.41 -42.34 -8.85
N SER A 745 -35.09 -42.21 -8.66
CA SER A 745 -34.15 -43.26 -8.14
C SER A 745 -32.75 -42.60 -7.92
N THR A 746 -32.23 -42.39 -6.69
CA THR A 746 -31.34 -43.29 -5.88
C THR A 746 -30.20 -43.93 -6.71
N VAL A 747 -28.88 -43.85 -6.45
CA VAL A 747 -28.05 -43.83 -5.22
C VAL A 747 -26.65 -43.27 -5.58
N GLY A 748 -25.96 -42.62 -4.65
CA GLY A 748 -24.52 -42.36 -4.72
C GLY A 748 -24.07 -41.47 -3.56
N ALA A 749 -23.84 -42.08 -2.39
CA ALA A 749 -23.46 -41.40 -1.17
C ALA A 749 -21.98 -41.01 -1.20
N GLU A 750 -21.70 -39.71 -1.22
CA GLU A 750 -20.45 -39.14 -0.73
C GLU A 750 -20.77 -38.05 0.29
N HIS A 751 -20.09 -38.12 1.43
CA HIS A 751 -20.28 -37.28 2.61
C HIS A 751 -20.07 -35.79 2.28
N ASN A 752 -21.16 -35.07 1.99
CA ASN A 752 -21.17 -33.62 1.92
C ASN A 752 -21.91 -33.06 3.14
N MET A 753 -21.17 -32.70 4.18
CA MET A 753 -21.68 -31.80 5.21
C MET A 753 -21.70 -30.37 4.65
N HIS A 754 -22.79 -30.01 3.97
CA HIS A 754 -23.16 -28.62 3.74
C HIS A 754 -24.52 -28.36 4.39
N VAL A 755 -24.49 -28.20 5.71
CA VAL A 755 -25.54 -27.41 6.38
C VAL A 755 -25.20 -25.96 6.09
N ASN A 756 -26.04 -25.34 5.25
CA ASN A 756 -25.94 -23.97 4.77
C ASN A 756 -26.17 -22.96 5.92
N LYS A 757 -25.22 -22.87 6.85
CA LYS A 757 -25.14 -21.83 7.88
C LYS A 757 -24.43 -20.63 7.27
N LYS A 758 -25.13 -19.49 7.19
CA LYS A 758 -24.53 -18.24 6.69
C LYS A 758 -23.40 -17.81 7.63
N ALA A 759 -22.16 -18.01 7.20
CA ALA A 759 -20.96 -17.58 7.91
C ALA A 759 -21.07 -16.09 8.28
N ARG A 760 -20.76 -15.78 9.53
CA ARG A 760 -20.84 -14.45 10.12
C ARG A 760 -19.47 -13.83 10.30
N ASP A 761 -19.46 -12.51 10.44
CA ASP A 761 -18.27 -11.72 10.68
C ASP A 761 -17.53 -12.17 11.96
N PRO A 762 -16.19 -12.21 11.93
CA PRO A 762 -15.40 -12.54 13.10
C PRO A 762 -15.57 -11.50 14.22
N PRO A 763 -15.56 -11.89 15.50
CA PRO A 763 -15.38 -10.98 16.60
C PRO A 763 -14.00 -10.31 16.52
N LEU A 764 -13.87 -9.14 17.16
CA LEU A 764 -12.58 -8.52 17.40
C LEU A 764 -11.69 -9.48 18.17
N THR A 765 -10.51 -9.77 17.60
CA THR A 765 -9.53 -10.65 18.24
C THR A 765 -9.03 -10.02 19.54
N VAL A 766 -9.27 -10.69 20.67
CA VAL A 766 -8.78 -10.27 22.00
C VAL A 766 -7.45 -10.96 22.26
N THR A 767 -6.39 -10.19 22.51
CA THR A 767 -4.99 -10.62 22.67
C THR A 767 -4.69 -11.49 23.90
N LYS A 768 -5.64 -12.26 24.45
CA LYS A 768 -5.42 -13.14 25.60
C LYS A 768 -4.91 -14.53 25.19
N GLY A 769 -3.75 -14.52 24.52
CA GLY A 769 -2.96 -15.73 24.24
C GLY A 769 -1.45 -15.50 24.35
N ARG A 770 -1.00 -14.24 24.30
CA ARG A 770 0.40 -13.84 24.51
C ARG A 770 0.48 -13.15 25.88
N PRO A 771 1.40 -13.55 26.79
CA PRO A 771 1.71 -12.74 27.96
C PRO A 771 2.00 -11.29 27.52
N GLU A 772 1.46 -10.31 28.23
CA GLU A 772 1.54 -8.88 27.87
C GLU A 772 2.96 -8.28 27.95
N GLU A 773 3.97 -9.09 28.24
CA GLU A 773 5.37 -8.68 28.20
C GLU A 773 6.06 -9.15 26.90
N LYS A 774 6.70 -8.18 26.25
CA LYS A 774 7.54 -8.29 25.02
C LYS A 774 6.83 -8.23 23.66
N ARG A 775 5.95 -7.23 23.47
CA ARG A 775 5.86 -6.51 22.18
C ARG A 775 6.10 -5.02 22.41
N LYS A 776 7.37 -4.59 22.46
CA LYS A 776 7.68 -3.16 22.37
C LYS A 776 7.29 -2.69 20.96
N LYS A 777 6.48 -1.63 20.91
CA LYS A 777 5.98 -1.01 19.66
C LYS A 777 7.17 -0.64 18.76
N SER A 778 7.06 -0.91 17.46
CA SER A 778 8.03 -0.53 16.43
C SER A 778 8.36 0.96 16.48
N GLY A 779 9.66 1.30 16.46
CA GLY A 779 10.21 2.63 16.69
C GLY A 779 9.96 3.72 15.63
N LEU A 780 8.92 3.63 14.80
CA LEU A 780 8.63 4.64 13.77
C LEU A 780 7.50 5.62 14.11
N HIS A 781 6.93 5.56 15.31
CA HIS A 781 6.01 6.62 15.81
C HIS A 781 6.16 6.95 17.30
N LEU A 782 7.39 6.90 17.83
CA LEU A 782 7.71 7.51 19.11
C LEU A 782 8.89 8.45 18.91
N LYS A 783 8.61 9.71 18.56
CA LYS A 783 9.50 10.77 19.03
C LYS A 783 9.49 10.64 20.56
N PRO A 784 10.63 10.42 21.24
CA PRO A 784 10.63 10.45 22.69
C PRO A 784 10.01 11.78 23.11
N ALA A 785 8.96 11.74 23.92
CA ALA A 785 8.41 12.97 24.48
C ALA A 785 9.56 13.66 25.21
N LYS A 786 9.98 14.83 24.72
CA LYS A 786 10.93 15.67 25.45
C LYS A 786 10.35 15.84 26.86
N PRO A 787 11.13 15.62 27.93
CA PRO A 787 10.62 15.82 29.27
C PRO A 787 10.18 17.28 29.39
N THR A 788 8.87 17.51 29.49
CA THR A 788 8.31 18.84 29.72
C THR A 788 8.76 19.30 31.09
N LYS A 789 9.75 20.19 31.12
CA LYS A 789 10.15 20.91 32.33
C LYS A 789 8.94 21.64 32.90
N CYS A 790 8.78 21.62 34.21
CA CYS A 790 7.81 22.43 34.94
C CYS A 790 7.98 23.89 34.51
N THR A 791 6.94 24.51 33.95
CA THR A 791 6.97 25.90 33.47
C THR A 791 7.11 26.93 34.58
N ILE A 792 7.04 26.52 35.86
CA ILE A 792 7.16 27.40 37.03
C ILE A 792 8.60 27.43 37.57
N CYS A 793 9.28 26.27 37.68
CA CYS A 793 10.62 26.19 38.27
C CYS A 793 11.68 25.52 37.37
N GLY A 794 11.30 25.06 36.17
CA GLY A 794 12.21 24.42 35.21
C GLY A 794 12.60 22.97 35.51
N SER A 795 12.12 22.37 36.61
CA SER A 795 12.43 20.98 36.97
C SER A 795 11.73 19.96 36.07
N SER A 796 12.40 18.87 35.70
CA SER A 796 11.83 17.77 34.91
C SER A 796 11.18 16.66 35.74
N LEU A 797 11.19 16.78 37.08
CA LEU A 797 10.72 15.73 38.00
C LEU A 797 9.22 15.84 38.35
N HIS A 798 8.58 16.97 38.05
CA HIS A 798 7.17 17.22 38.35
C HIS A 798 6.55 18.18 37.33
N ASN A 799 5.23 18.28 37.33
CA ASN A 799 4.49 19.18 36.43
C ASN A 799 4.13 20.51 37.15
N PRO A 800 3.68 21.56 36.43
CA PRO A 800 3.34 22.87 37.01
C PRO A 800 2.18 22.91 38.02
N LYS A 801 1.40 21.84 38.16
CA LYS A 801 0.35 21.74 39.17
C LYS A 801 0.93 21.34 40.53
N ASP A 802 1.95 20.49 40.51
CA ASP A 802 2.58 19.91 41.70
C ASP A 802 3.89 20.62 42.07
N CYS A 803 4.09 21.84 41.56
CA CYS A 803 5.32 22.60 41.74
C CYS A 803 5.44 23.19 43.15
N PRO A 804 6.47 22.85 43.94
CA PRO A 804 6.66 23.36 45.29
C PRO A 804 6.77 24.89 45.35
N SER A 805 7.35 25.51 44.31
CA SER A 805 7.47 26.96 44.19
C SER A 805 6.11 27.67 44.05
N LYS A 806 5.08 26.95 43.60
CA LYS A 806 3.70 27.46 43.49
C LYS A 806 2.98 27.49 44.84
N ILE A 807 3.38 26.60 45.75
CA ILE A 807 2.87 26.52 47.12
C ILE A 807 3.47 27.68 47.94
N ALA A 808 4.76 27.98 47.75
CA ALA A 808 5.43 29.12 48.38
C ALA A 808 4.92 30.51 47.90
N MET A 809 4.37 30.60 46.68
CA MET A 809 3.80 31.86 46.15
C MET A 809 2.40 32.20 46.70
N LYS A 810 1.67 31.24 47.29
CA LYS A 810 0.36 31.49 47.91
C LYS A 810 0.45 32.10 49.31
N GLU A 811 1.62 32.06 49.95
CA GLU A 811 1.82 32.54 51.33
C GLU A 811 2.41 33.96 51.42
N LYS A 812 2.62 34.65 50.29
CA LYS A 812 3.06 36.06 50.26
C LYS A 812 2.10 36.92 49.45
N THR A 813 1.00 37.32 50.06
CA THR A 813 0.20 38.47 49.62
C THR A 813 0.20 39.50 50.76
N PRO A 814 0.84 40.66 50.62
CA PRO A 814 0.69 41.74 51.59
C PRO A 814 -0.62 42.50 51.33
N ILE A 815 -1.35 42.72 52.41
CA ILE A 815 -2.44 43.69 52.55
C ILE A 815 -1.88 45.09 52.32
N ILE A 816 -2.31 45.82 51.28
CA ILE A 816 -2.36 47.30 51.30
C ILE A 816 -3.60 47.78 50.54
N GLN A 817 -4.39 48.56 51.27
CA GLN A 817 -5.58 49.31 50.91
C GLN A 817 -5.25 50.65 50.19
N LEU A 818 -6.24 51.14 49.44
CA LEU A 818 -6.65 52.55 49.27
C LEU A 818 -5.76 53.55 48.50
N PHE A 819 -6.34 54.07 47.41
CA PHE A 819 -6.48 55.47 46.97
C PHE A 819 -6.19 55.71 45.47
N GLN A 820 -7.21 56.32 44.84
CA GLN A 820 -7.35 56.94 43.50
C GLN A 820 -7.53 56.02 42.29
#